data_AF-A0A2E5B8V6-F1
#
_entry.id   AF-A0A2E5B8V6-F1
#
_cell.length_a   1.000
_cell.length_b   1.000
_cell.length_c   1.000
_cell.angle_alpha   90.00
_cell.angle_beta   90.00
_cell.angle_gamma   90.00
#
_symmetry.space_group_name_H-M   'P 1'
#
loop_
_entity.id
_entity.type
_entity.pdbx_description
1 polymer ?
#
loop_
_entity_poly.entity_id
_entity_poly.type
_entity_poly.pdbx_seq_one_letter_code
_entity_poly.pdbx_strand_id
1 'polypeptide(L)'
;MLLMYGLSSSNSAHSSKAKSKIGISIILLMFVSILTPLASAQNIEYAATGAPLSENPEDAPLTYSYSPAIRAAFARVSDLSQYSESELKSTSEWVVVSSKKMGEPTGLLSNTWIVEIEPELALSHFAKLQDSGVIEVAYPLVERQMTPRWTPNDTYFSEQWHLENTGQDNGVSGEDVNITGAWNSVRGTGVVIGVVDDGLEWDHEDLSANYESNLDYDYCNYDSDPMPASWDAHGTAAAGVAAAIGNNGVGVSGAAPDASLAGLMLIACGNSDTDEGNALSHLNNDIDIYSNSWGPSDNGQTLSGPGPLMIAAFEDDAYNGRNGLGNIITWAAGNGLSSDDDSNLDGYANSRFTISVTAVDHDGDQTNYGEPGANVLVSAPSDGSGVGITTTDNEGNSGYTNGDYTSNFGGTSSATPLVSGVIALMLEANSNLTWRDVQQIIVESARKNDPNDSGWNTNGAGHEFNHKYGFGVIDAGHAVSLAENWTNLGPEVNISSGTITVSQTIPDNEPDNPVVSTHTVSESLIVESVDIIFDADHSYRSDLDVTLISPDGTESELVNYFANRDSGNNYNEWQFNSVQHWGEVSAGTWTLEVYDDGNQDEGTWNHWEIVIHGTEVDLDSDGDGITDSNETDVYGTNPDNPDTDSDGLNDYVEIFTTGTDPVDADTDDDFLNDGIEVNVNNTDPFDNDTDDDGITDGLEVLNYFTDPLVPDPDADLDGYYWFQDCNDSNPDIYPFALEILNGIDDDCDMMWDEGFNETDSDSDNLSDYSEYHAYGTNWTNLDTDGDLLSDGDEVLIYFTDPLVKDNDSDSDGWYWFQDCNDTNPQINPDIVESLDGIDNNCRDGIDEDFIGQDSDSDGLLDLDEFNNMSTNPFDPDSDADGLTDGDEYLNLSTDPMDKDSDDDGLEDGVEVLETFTDPLVPDLDEDSDGFRWFEECDDTNPLINPSEDESWNGLDDDCDEQIDEIIDRLAYISWSPDSDILLNATFDNLELSVVVNLTDEEKERLGLSIVWLRNNTIIGNGSTFSEAAWNCDNQSADLGIILCNHDGFIGPWIISAIVSDGVQDMYVTWYVSYEVWHPPEPVVKDEETEDASSDFDVTTNQILFLGLGVLIVILLVMLISGGKKPPKAEQSVFVNPRYEPMGNQYSSVPGAPSLPPPPGAFKQW
;
A
#
# COMPACT_ATOMS: atom_id res chain seq x y z
N MET A 1 7.03 -49.24 15.33
CA MET A 1 6.75 -50.69 15.54
C MET A 1 5.42 -51.06 14.84
N LEU A 2 5.31 -52.26 14.22
CA LEU A 2 4.10 -52.89 13.57
C LEU A 2 2.78 -52.08 13.51
N LEU A 3 2.12 -51.80 12.38
CA LEU A 3 1.85 -52.52 11.11
C LEU A 3 0.90 -53.76 11.22
N MET A 4 -0.21 -53.72 10.46
CA MET A 4 -1.24 -54.76 10.16
C MET A 4 -2.37 -55.07 11.16
N TYR A 5 -3.61 -55.19 10.65
CA TYR A 5 -4.48 -56.41 10.57
C TYR A 5 -5.96 -56.00 10.33
N GLY A 6 -6.81 -56.67 9.51
CA GLY A 6 -6.59 -57.73 8.51
C GLY A 6 -7.82 -58.65 8.26
N LEU A 7 -7.83 -59.33 7.10
CA LEU A 7 -8.65 -60.53 6.75
C LEU A 7 -10.15 -60.30 6.36
N SER A 8 -10.84 -61.15 5.56
CA SER A 8 -10.53 -62.53 5.13
C SER A 8 -11.18 -63.01 3.79
N SER A 9 -10.44 -63.86 3.05
CA SER A 9 -10.91 -64.98 2.18
C SER A 9 -11.66 -64.69 0.85
N SER A 10 -11.58 -65.47 -0.25
CA SER A 10 -10.64 -66.51 -0.79
C SER A 10 -11.08 -66.86 -2.26
N ASN A 11 -10.55 -67.78 -3.10
CA ASN A 11 -9.61 -68.92 -2.97
C ASN A 11 -9.12 -69.44 -4.36
N SER A 12 -8.04 -70.27 -4.39
CA SER A 12 -7.79 -71.44 -5.28
C SER A 12 -8.06 -71.38 -6.82
N ALA A 13 -7.13 -71.69 -7.76
CA ALA A 13 -5.82 -72.34 -7.66
C ALA A 13 -4.98 -72.37 -8.98
N HIS A 14 -3.64 -72.50 -8.84
CA HIS A 14 -2.67 -73.18 -9.74
C HIS A 14 -2.44 -72.65 -11.19
N SER A 15 -1.22 -72.69 -11.79
CA SER A 15 0.07 -73.28 -11.39
C SER A 15 1.31 -72.68 -12.13
N SER A 16 2.42 -72.58 -11.38
CA SER A 16 3.84 -72.78 -11.79
C SER A 16 4.61 -71.81 -12.72
N LYS A 17 5.62 -71.18 -12.09
CA LYS A 17 7.06 -71.05 -12.50
C LYS A 17 7.40 -70.17 -13.73
N ALA A 18 8.55 -69.49 -13.82
CA ALA A 18 9.62 -69.02 -12.90
C ALA A 18 10.56 -68.14 -13.78
N LYS A 19 11.52 -67.30 -13.34
CA LYS A 19 12.52 -67.43 -12.26
C LYS A 19 13.48 -66.22 -12.28
N SER A 20 14.18 -65.92 -11.18
CA SER A 20 15.52 -65.26 -11.13
C SER A 20 15.66 -63.77 -11.53
N LYS A 21 16.58 -62.96 -10.95
CA LYS A 21 17.31 -62.93 -9.65
C LYS A 21 18.36 -61.78 -9.70
N ILE A 22 18.54 -61.03 -8.59
CA ILE A 22 19.79 -60.30 -8.17
C ILE A 22 20.24 -59.15 -9.11
N GLY A 23 20.69 -57.97 -8.66
CA GLY A 23 20.85 -57.40 -7.31
C GLY A 23 22.25 -56.77 -7.07
N ILE A 24 22.37 -55.95 -6.01
CA ILE A 24 23.57 -55.27 -5.46
C ILE A 24 23.94 -53.91 -6.10
N SER A 25 23.69 -52.87 -5.30
CA SER A 25 24.40 -51.62 -4.97
C SER A 25 25.68 -51.15 -5.69
N ILE A 26 25.79 -49.80 -5.83
CA ILE A 26 26.84 -48.84 -5.35
C ILE A 26 28.31 -49.26 -5.57
N ILE A 27 29.27 -48.49 -6.11
CA ILE A 27 29.72 -47.07 -5.90
C ILE A 27 30.02 -46.47 -7.32
N LEU A 28 29.54 -45.27 -7.69
CA LEU A 28 30.11 -43.90 -7.51
C LEU A 28 31.52 -43.70 -8.12
N LEU A 29 31.77 -42.49 -8.64
CA LEU A 29 33.03 -41.84 -9.07
C LEU A 29 34.11 -42.68 -9.81
N MET A 30 34.44 -42.26 -11.05
CA MET A 30 35.75 -41.67 -11.42
C MET A 30 36.03 -41.66 -12.94
N PHE A 31 36.45 -40.48 -13.40
CA PHE A 31 37.34 -40.20 -14.54
C PHE A 31 36.87 -40.40 -16.00
N VAL A 32 36.22 -39.33 -16.48
CA VAL A 32 36.79 -38.37 -17.46
C VAL A 32 37.12 -38.84 -18.89
N SER A 33 36.55 -38.07 -19.82
CA SER A 33 36.97 -37.82 -21.21
C SER A 33 36.57 -38.82 -22.34
N ILE A 34 35.65 -38.31 -23.18
CA ILE A 34 35.59 -38.44 -24.65
C ILE A 34 34.90 -39.70 -25.24
N LEU A 35 33.68 -39.43 -25.74
CA LEU A 35 32.89 -40.14 -26.78
C LEU A 35 31.98 -41.33 -26.40
N THR A 36 30.81 -41.00 -25.80
CA THR A 36 29.45 -41.51 -26.12
C THR A 36 29.17 -43.02 -25.97
N PRO A 37 28.07 -43.45 -25.30
CA PRO A 37 26.79 -43.52 -26.03
C PRO A 37 25.45 -43.50 -25.22
N LEU A 38 24.44 -42.85 -25.82
CA LEU A 38 22.99 -43.19 -25.84
C LEU A 38 22.20 -43.60 -24.56
N ALA A 39 21.03 -42.95 -24.46
CA ALA A 39 19.80 -43.34 -23.74
C ALA A 39 19.74 -42.96 -22.25
N SER A 40 18.55 -42.70 -21.66
CA SER A 40 17.19 -42.97 -22.17
C SER A 40 16.21 -41.82 -21.91
N ALA A 41 15.19 -41.71 -22.77
CA ALA A 41 14.13 -40.70 -22.70
C ALA A 41 13.48 -40.54 -21.31
N GLN A 42 13.51 -39.31 -20.78
CA GLN A 42 12.42 -38.79 -19.94
C GLN A 42 11.12 -38.77 -20.75
N ASN A 43 9.98 -38.88 -20.06
CA ASN A 43 8.71 -38.51 -20.67
C ASN A 43 8.64 -36.97 -20.66
N ILE A 44 8.37 -36.36 -21.81
CA ILE A 44 7.89 -34.98 -21.81
C ILE A 44 6.48 -35.04 -21.24
N GLU A 45 6.32 -34.53 -20.02
CA GLU A 45 5.02 -34.19 -19.44
C GLU A 45 4.53 -32.95 -20.22
N TYR A 46 3.63 -33.16 -21.17
CA TYR A 46 3.09 -32.05 -21.94
C TYR A 46 2.11 -31.28 -21.05
N ALA A 47 2.44 -30.02 -20.76
CA ALA A 47 1.55 -29.10 -20.05
C ALA A 47 0.13 -29.16 -20.64
N ALA A 48 -0.88 -29.08 -19.77
CA ALA A 48 -2.28 -29.26 -20.16
C ALA A 48 -2.87 -28.05 -20.91
N THR A 49 -2.09 -27.00 -21.10
CA THR A 49 -2.44 -25.80 -21.86
C THR A 49 -2.49 -26.08 -23.36
N GLY A 50 -3.60 -25.72 -24.00
CA GLY A 50 -3.67 -25.69 -25.46
C GLY A 50 -2.85 -24.50 -25.95
N ALA A 51 -1.92 -24.73 -26.89
CA ALA A 51 -1.13 -23.62 -27.44
C ALA A 51 -2.06 -22.60 -28.12
N PRO A 52 -1.85 -21.28 -27.94
CA PRO A 52 -2.65 -20.26 -28.60
C PRO A 52 -2.47 -20.28 -30.12
N LEU A 53 -3.39 -19.65 -30.84
CA LEU A 53 -3.26 -19.51 -32.30
C LEU A 53 -2.08 -18.58 -32.62
N SER A 54 -1.07 -19.10 -33.34
CA SER A 54 0.11 -18.31 -33.71
C SER A 54 -0.26 -17.04 -34.47
N GLU A 55 0.27 -15.91 -34.00
CA GLU A 55 0.11 -14.61 -34.65
C GLU A 55 0.86 -14.51 -35.98
N ASN A 56 1.86 -15.37 -36.23
CA ASN A 56 2.64 -15.33 -37.46
C ASN A 56 1.85 -15.91 -38.66
N PRO A 57 1.63 -15.13 -39.75
CA PRO A 57 0.97 -15.63 -40.96
C PRO A 57 1.69 -16.77 -41.68
N GLU A 58 2.99 -16.99 -41.45
CA GLU A 58 3.72 -18.13 -42.03
C GLU A 58 3.49 -19.44 -41.27
N ASP A 59 3.15 -19.39 -39.97
CA ASP A 59 2.97 -20.56 -39.11
C ASP A 59 1.51 -21.04 -39.04
N ALA A 60 0.53 -20.13 -39.15
CA ALA A 60 -0.90 -20.43 -39.19
C ALA A 60 -1.61 -20.06 -40.53
N PRO A 61 -1.11 -20.52 -41.71
CA PRO A 61 -1.55 -20.04 -43.02
C PRO A 61 -2.97 -20.43 -43.44
N LEU A 62 -3.62 -21.42 -42.82
CA LEU A 62 -5.02 -21.77 -43.09
C LEU A 62 -5.96 -20.84 -42.32
N THR A 63 -5.71 -20.54 -41.04
CA THR A 63 -6.52 -19.57 -40.28
C THR A 63 -6.35 -18.16 -40.84
N TYR A 64 -5.13 -17.79 -41.24
CA TYR A 64 -4.83 -16.55 -41.96
C TYR A 64 -5.43 -16.47 -43.38
N SER A 65 -6.05 -17.55 -43.88
CA SER A 65 -6.83 -17.53 -45.14
C SER A 65 -8.30 -17.15 -44.97
N TYR A 66 -8.79 -17.03 -43.73
CA TYR A 66 -10.15 -16.55 -43.43
C TYR A 66 -10.20 -15.02 -43.26
N SER A 67 -11.39 -14.47 -42.98
CA SER A 67 -11.51 -13.05 -42.59
C SER A 67 -10.97 -12.82 -41.17
N PRO A 68 -10.52 -11.59 -40.83
CA PRO A 68 -10.06 -11.26 -39.49
C PRO A 68 -11.05 -11.64 -38.38
N ALA A 69 -12.35 -11.39 -38.58
CA ALA A 69 -13.39 -11.78 -37.63
C ALA A 69 -13.50 -13.31 -37.39
N ILE A 70 -13.24 -14.14 -38.42
CA ILE A 70 -13.19 -15.60 -38.26
C ILE A 70 -11.90 -16.01 -37.55
N ARG A 71 -10.76 -15.37 -37.84
CA ARG A 71 -9.48 -15.64 -37.17
C ARG A 71 -9.52 -15.26 -35.68
N ALA A 72 -10.08 -14.09 -35.35
CA ALA A 72 -10.32 -13.65 -33.98
C ALA A 72 -11.30 -14.59 -33.24
N ALA A 73 -12.36 -15.05 -33.93
CA ALA A 73 -13.25 -16.07 -33.36
C ALA A 73 -12.52 -17.38 -33.07
N PHE A 74 -11.63 -17.86 -33.96
CA PHE A 74 -10.77 -19.03 -33.69
C PHE A 74 -9.86 -18.80 -32.49
N ALA A 75 -9.07 -17.71 -32.48
CA ALA A 75 -8.14 -17.40 -31.41
C ALA A 75 -8.84 -17.40 -30.04
N ARG A 76 -9.99 -16.71 -29.96
CA ARG A 76 -10.84 -16.71 -28.76
C ARG A 76 -11.25 -18.13 -28.37
N VAL A 77 -11.97 -18.88 -29.21
CA VAL A 77 -12.49 -20.20 -28.76
C VAL A 77 -11.41 -21.27 -28.56
N SER A 78 -10.19 -21.05 -29.04
CA SER A 78 -9.05 -21.94 -28.78
C SER A 78 -8.34 -21.69 -27.47
N ASP A 79 -8.55 -20.53 -26.84
CA ASP A 79 -8.16 -20.33 -25.46
C ASP A 79 -9.01 -21.25 -24.57
N LEU A 80 -8.33 -22.13 -23.83
CA LEU A 80 -8.97 -23.15 -23.02
C LEU A 80 -9.31 -22.64 -21.61
N SER A 81 -8.83 -21.46 -21.21
CA SER A 81 -9.14 -20.82 -19.92
C SER A 81 -10.64 -20.52 -19.74
N GLN A 82 -11.32 -20.08 -20.82
CA GLN A 82 -12.73 -19.66 -20.80
C GLN A 82 -13.74 -20.81 -20.54
N TYR A 83 -13.26 -22.05 -20.44
CA TYR A 83 -14.11 -23.24 -20.28
C TYR A 83 -13.86 -23.86 -18.90
N SER A 84 -14.93 -24.13 -18.16
CA SER A 84 -14.79 -24.85 -16.89
C SER A 84 -14.20 -26.24 -17.11
N GLU A 85 -13.49 -26.77 -16.10
CA GLU A 85 -13.06 -28.16 -16.10
C GLU A 85 -14.20 -29.13 -16.46
N SER A 86 -15.43 -28.80 -16.05
CA SER A 86 -16.61 -29.65 -16.27
C SER A 86 -17.02 -29.72 -17.74
N GLU A 87 -16.83 -28.65 -18.50
CA GLU A 87 -17.07 -28.60 -19.94
C GLU A 87 -15.95 -29.31 -20.70
N LEU A 88 -14.69 -29.07 -20.35
CA LEU A 88 -13.54 -29.74 -20.97
C LEU A 88 -13.56 -31.26 -20.73
N LYS A 89 -13.86 -31.70 -19.49
CA LYS A 89 -13.95 -33.13 -19.12
C LYS A 89 -15.22 -33.83 -19.63
N SER A 90 -16.20 -33.10 -20.15
CA SER A 90 -17.43 -33.67 -20.75
C SER A 90 -17.49 -33.59 -22.29
N THR A 91 -16.71 -32.71 -22.93
CA THR A 91 -16.79 -32.45 -24.37
C THR A 91 -15.98 -33.45 -25.21
N SER A 92 -16.70 -34.33 -25.93
CA SER A 92 -16.11 -35.37 -26.80
C SER A 92 -15.94 -34.97 -28.27
N GLU A 93 -16.47 -33.82 -28.72
CA GLU A 93 -16.31 -33.32 -30.09
C GLU A 93 -15.49 -32.02 -30.10
N TRP A 94 -14.52 -31.92 -31.01
CA TRP A 94 -13.63 -30.75 -31.15
C TRP A 94 -13.53 -30.31 -32.60
N VAL A 95 -13.50 -29.00 -32.87
CA VAL A 95 -13.21 -28.45 -34.20
C VAL A 95 -11.71 -28.23 -34.33
N VAL A 96 -11.16 -28.69 -35.46
CA VAL A 96 -9.72 -28.70 -35.74
C VAL A 96 -9.45 -28.10 -37.12
N VAL A 97 -8.53 -27.13 -37.21
CA VAL A 97 -8.06 -26.57 -38.47
C VAL A 97 -6.84 -27.37 -38.96
N SER A 98 -6.96 -28.03 -40.11
CA SER A 98 -5.86 -28.82 -40.70
C SER A 98 -5.99 -29.05 -42.20
N SER A 99 -4.86 -28.98 -42.91
CA SER A 99 -4.74 -29.38 -44.32
C SER A 99 -4.91 -30.89 -44.57
N LYS A 100 -4.90 -31.70 -43.50
CA LYS A 100 -5.11 -33.16 -43.54
C LYS A 100 -6.54 -33.46 -43.08
N LYS A 101 -7.18 -34.53 -43.60
CA LYS A 101 -8.48 -34.97 -43.06
C LYS A 101 -8.28 -35.56 -41.67
N MET A 102 -8.73 -34.84 -40.64
CA MET A 102 -8.65 -35.27 -39.23
C MET A 102 -9.96 -35.93 -38.74
N GLY A 103 -11.12 -35.43 -39.16
CA GLY A 103 -12.44 -35.92 -38.75
C GLY A 103 -13.49 -35.68 -39.84
N GLU A 104 -14.77 -35.53 -39.51
CA GLU A 104 -15.78 -35.16 -40.52
C GLU A 104 -15.76 -33.64 -40.79
N PRO A 105 -15.93 -33.18 -42.05
CA PRO A 105 -15.78 -31.76 -42.37
C PRO A 105 -16.95 -30.93 -41.81
N THR A 106 -16.67 -29.75 -41.23
CA THR A 106 -17.72 -28.84 -40.70
C THR A 106 -18.73 -28.40 -41.76
N GLY A 107 -18.33 -28.40 -43.04
CA GLY A 107 -19.15 -27.99 -44.18
C GLY A 107 -19.25 -26.48 -44.39
N LEU A 108 -18.79 -25.66 -43.43
CA LEU A 108 -18.80 -24.20 -43.51
C LEU A 108 -17.41 -23.62 -43.84
N LEU A 109 -16.37 -24.07 -43.15
CA LEU A 109 -15.00 -23.55 -43.32
C LEU A 109 -14.09 -24.62 -43.96
N SER A 110 -13.39 -24.25 -45.03
CA SER A 110 -12.49 -25.16 -45.74
C SER A 110 -11.27 -25.53 -44.89
N ASN A 111 -10.89 -26.81 -44.89
CA ASN A 111 -9.81 -27.37 -44.07
C ASN A 111 -10.11 -27.39 -42.55
N THR A 112 -11.40 -27.45 -42.18
CA THR A 112 -11.83 -27.62 -40.78
C THR A 112 -12.61 -28.92 -40.59
N TRP A 113 -12.43 -29.56 -39.44
CA TRP A 113 -12.93 -30.91 -39.15
C TRP A 113 -13.47 -30.99 -37.74
N ILE A 114 -14.62 -31.65 -37.56
CA ILE A 114 -15.11 -32.12 -36.27
C ILE A 114 -14.46 -33.48 -35.99
N VAL A 115 -13.76 -33.57 -34.86
CA VAL A 115 -13.01 -34.75 -34.39
C VAL A 115 -13.64 -35.25 -33.11
N GLU A 116 -14.07 -36.51 -33.10
CA GLU A 116 -14.60 -37.21 -31.92
C GLU A 116 -13.44 -37.86 -31.14
N ILE A 117 -13.32 -37.59 -29.84
CA ILE A 117 -12.23 -38.05 -28.97
C ILE A 117 -12.74 -38.27 -27.53
N GLU A 118 -12.05 -39.14 -26.77
CA GLU A 118 -12.33 -39.32 -25.33
C GLU A 118 -11.84 -38.06 -24.56
N PRO A 119 -12.67 -37.38 -23.75
CA PRO A 119 -12.31 -36.06 -23.16
C PRO A 119 -10.99 -36.05 -22.39
N GLU A 120 -10.76 -37.07 -21.56
CA GLU A 120 -9.52 -37.32 -20.79
C GLU A 120 -8.23 -37.34 -21.65
N LEU A 121 -8.36 -37.51 -22.96
CA LEU A 121 -7.25 -37.53 -23.92
C LEU A 121 -7.20 -36.30 -24.83
N ALA A 122 -8.24 -35.46 -24.85
CA ALA A 122 -8.40 -34.40 -25.85
C ALA A 122 -7.27 -33.36 -25.80
N LEU A 123 -7.04 -32.74 -24.63
CA LEU A 123 -6.02 -31.71 -24.42
C LEU A 123 -4.63 -32.19 -24.87
N SER A 124 -4.17 -33.29 -24.26
CA SER A 124 -2.85 -33.86 -24.53
C SER A 124 -2.71 -34.46 -25.94
N HIS A 125 -3.80 -34.63 -26.69
CA HIS A 125 -3.79 -35.04 -28.10
C HIS A 125 -3.66 -33.84 -29.04
N PHE A 126 -4.43 -32.77 -28.81
CA PHE A 126 -4.43 -31.61 -29.71
C PHE A 126 -3.18 -30.74 -29.55
N ALA A 127 -2.64 -30.54 -28.34
CA ALA A 127 -1.34 -29.88 -28.13
C ALA A 127 -0.24 -30.53 -28.99
N LYS A 128 -0.05 -31.86 -28.85
CA LYS A 128 0.92 -32.64 -29.64
C LYS A 128 0.69 -32.59 -31.16
N LEU A 129 -0.53 -32.33 -31.62
CA LEU A 129 -0.84 -32.14 -33.04
C LEU A 129 -0.53 -30.72 -33.52
N GLN A 130 -0.58 -29.73 -32.64
CA GLN A 130 -0.28 -28.33 -32.92
C GLN A 130 1.24 -28.13 -32.97
N ASP A 131 1.97 -28.62 -31.95
CA ASP A 131 3.45 -28.62 -31.89
C ASP A 131 4.09 -29.28 -33.12
N SER A 132 3.44 -30.32 -33.65
CA SER A 132 3.93 -31.07 -34.82
C SER A 132 3.47 -30.50 -36.17
N GLY A 133 2.84 -29.31 -36.20
CA GLY A 133 2.34 -28.66 -37.41
C GLY A 133 1.33 -29.53 -38.17
N VAL A 134 0.58 -30.37 -37.45
CA VAL A 134 -0.47 -31.22 -38.03
C VAL A 134 -1.80 -30.49 -38.07
N ILE A 135 -2.04 -29.63 -37.08
CA ILE A 135 -3.17 -28.71 -36.97
C ILE A 135 -2.62 -27.30 -36.72
N GLU A 136 -3.39 -26.26 -37.01
CA GLU A 136 -3.03 -24.88 -36.66
C GLU A 136 -3.70 -24.44 -35.35
N VAL A 137 -4.87 -25.01 -35.04
CA VAL A 137 -5.66 -24.73 -33.84
C VAL A 137 -6.74 -25.82 -33.65
N ALA A 138 -7.12 -26.07 -32.40
CA ALA A 138 -8.30 -26.86 -32.03
C ALA A 138 -9.15 -26.13 -30.97
N TYR A 139 -10.45 -26.42 -30.91
CA TYR A 139 -11.34 -25.94 -29.83
C TYR A 139 -12.49 -26.93 -29.52
N PRO A 140 -13.02 -26.95 -28.28
CA PRO A 140 -14.10 -27.85 -27.87
C PRO A 140 -15.48 -27.41 -28.40
N LEU A 141 -16.29 -28.35 -28.88
CA LEU A 141 -17.71 -28.14 -29.20
C LEU A 141 -18.60 -28.36 -27.97
N VAL A 142 -18.57 -27.40 -27.05
CA VAL A 142 -19.46 -27.40 -25.88
C VAL A 142 -20.91 -27.14 -26.30
N GLU A 143 -21.86 -27.95 -25.82
CA GLU A 143 -23.30 -27.71 -26.02
C GLU A 143 -23.80 -26.53 -25.16
N ARG A 144 -23.81 -25.32 -25.73
CA ARG A 144 -24.39 -24.12 -25.07
C ARG A 144 -25.92 -24.11 -25.21
N GLN A 145 -26.63 -24.00 -24.08
CA GLN A 145 -28.07 -23.73 -24.08
C GLN A 145 -28.31 -22.22 -24.24
N MET A 146 -28.90 -21.82 -25.36
CA MET A 146 -29.36 -20.45 -25.55
C MET A 146 -30.66 -20.23 -24.76
N THR A 147 -30.59 -19.48 -23.67
CA THR A 147 -31.77 -18.82 -23.10
C THR A 147 -32.25 -17.71 -24.05
N PRO A 148 -33.56 -17.44 -24.15
CA PRO A 148 -34.02 -16.13 -24.63
C PRO A 148 -33.49 -15.05 -23.69
N ARG A 149 -33.09 -13.89 -24.22
CA ARG A 149 -32.92 -12.69 -23.39
C ARG A 149 -34.25 -12.33 -22.71
N TRP A 150 -34.19 -11.69 -21.56
CA TRP A 150 -35.35 -11.00 -21.01
C TRP A 150 -35.77 -9.87 -21.95
N THR A 151 -37.07 -9.67 -22.10
CA THR A 151 -37.67 -8.60 -22.92
C THR A 151 -39.01 -8.27 -22.29
N PRO A 152 -39.35 -6.99 -22.07
CA PRO A 152 -40.66 -6.58 -21.61
C PRO A 152 -41.78 -7.12 -22.53
N ASN A 153 -42.99 -7.30 -22.01
CA ASN A 153 -44.12 -7.88 -22.76
C ASN A 153 -45.22 -6.86 -23.12
N ASP A 154 -44.87 -5.59 -22.98
CA ASP A 154 -45.76 -4.45 -22.83
C ASP A 154 -46.16 -3.88 -24.18
N THR A 155 -47.28 -3.16 -24.18
CA THR A 155 -48.08 -2.87 -25.38
C THR A 155 -47.35 -1.95 -26.35
N TYR A 156 -46.49 -1.06 -25.83
CA TYR A 156 -45.72 -0.08 -26.57
C TYR A 156 -44.20 -0.35 -26.57
N PHE A 157 -43.71 -1.45 -25.98
CA PHE A 157 -42.26 -1.73 -25.94
C PHE A 157 -41.61 -1.74 -27.34
N SER A 158 -42.31 -2.23 -28.37
CA SER A 158 -41.82 -2.18 -29.76
C SER A 158 -41.76 -0.77 -30.38
N GLU A 159 -42.23 0.25 -29.67
CA GLU A 159 -42.17 1.68 -30.01
C GLU A 159 -41.14 2.43 -29.13
N GLN A 160 -40.48 1.72 -28.18
CA GLN A 160 -39.38 2.20 -27.33
C GLN A 160 -38.02 1.88 -27.95
N TRP A 161 -37.75 2.48 -29.11
CA TRP A 161 -36.50 2.28 -29.86
C TRP A 161 -35.23 2.63 -29.08
N HIS A 162 -35.31 3.49 -28.06
CA HIS A 162 -34.22 3.82 -27.15
C HIS A 162 -33.72 2.63 -26.30
N LEU A 163 -34.57 1.61 -26.09
CA LEU A 163 -34.24 0.39 -25.34
C LEU A 163 -33.92 -0.82 -26.25
N GLU A 164 -34.51 -0.88 -27.45
CA GLU A 164 -34.16 -1.86 -28.49
C GLU A 164 -34.40 -1.28 -29.91
N ASN A 165 -33.35 -0.80 -30.57
CA ASN A 165 -33.40 -0.27 -31.93
C ASN A 165 -33.17 -1.41 -32.93
N THR A 166 -34.27 -1.99 -33.41
CA THR A 166 -34.31 -3.01 -34.46
C THR A 166 -34.28 -2.42 -35.89
N GLY A 167 -34.11 -1.10 -36.02
CA GLY A 167 -34.30 -0.35 -37.26
C GLY A 167 -35.77 -0.02 -37.56
N GLN A 168 -36.60 0.11 -36.52
CA GLN A 168 -37.94 0.70 -36.64
C GLN A 168 -37.85 2.17 -37.08
N ASP A 169 -38.93 2.65 -37.70
CA ASP A 169 -39.10 4.02 -38.23
C ASP A 169 -37.92 4.63 -39.02
N ASN A 170 -37.13 3.74 -39.65
CA ASN A 170 -35.94 3.95 -40.48
C ASN A 170 -34.61 4.13 -39.72
N GLY A 171 -34.59 3.91 -38.41
CA GLY A 171 -33.41 4.03 -37.54
C GLY A 171 -32.22 3.12 -37.88
N VAL A 172 -31.05 3.49 -37.36
CA VAL A 172 -29.84 2.65 -37.39
C VAL A 172 -29.93 1.60 -36.28
N SER A 173 -30.12 0.34 -36.66
CA SER A 173 -30.28 -0.74 -35.67
C SER A 173 -29.01 -0.97 -34.85
N GLY A 174 -29.14 -0.91 -33.52
CA GLY A 174 -28.04 -0.86 -32.56
C GLY A 174 -27.74 0.54 -32.01
N GLU A 175 -28.36 1.60 -32.54
CA GLU A 175 -28.39 2.92 -31.90
C GLU A 175 -29.50 2.96 -30.85
N ASP A 176 -29.21 2.27 -29.75
CA ASP A 176 -29.93 2.18 -28.48
C ASP A 176 -28.91 2.09 -27.33
N VAL A 177 -29.39 2.00 -26.08
CA VAL A 177 -28.54 1.87 -24.88
C VAL A 177 -28.15 0.43 -24.52
N ASN A 178 -28.33 -0.55 -25.42
CA ASN A 178 -27.90 -1.96 -25.30
C ASN A 178 -28.45 -2.74 -24.07
N ILE A 179 -29.54 -2.24 -23.47
CA ILE A 179 -30.03 -2.66 -22.14
C ILE A 179 -30.57 -4.10 -22.06
N THR A 180 -30.96 -4.70 -23.19
CA THR A 180 -31.44 -6.09 -23.24
C THR A 180 -30.37 -7.13 -22.84
N GLY A 181 -29.10 -6.71 -22.70
CA GLY A 181 -28.04 -7.48 -22.04
C GLY A 181 -28.15 -7.45 -20.51
N ALA A 182 -28.14 -6.27 -19.91
CA ALA A 182 -28.18 -6.06 -18.47
C ALA A 182 -29.43 -6.67 -17.80
N TRP A 183 -30.60 -6.55 -18.43
CA TRP A 183 -31.87 -7.09 -17.92
C TRP A 183 -31.94 -8.62 -17.69
N ASN A 184 -30.89 -9.37 -18.01
CA ASN A 184 -30.76 -10.78 -17.68
C ASN A 184 -30.17 -11.02 -16.27
N SER A 185 -29.44 -10.05 -15.71
CA SER A 185 -28.99 -10.02 -14.31
C SER A 185 -29.76 -8.99 -13.48
N VAL A 186 -29.75 -7.71 -13.90
CA VAL A 186 -30.22 -6.54 -13.13
C VAL A 186 -31.31 -5.75 -13.84
N ARG A 187 -32.29 -5.22 -13.09
CA ARG A 187 -33.45 -4.43 -13.57
C ARG A 187 -33.78 -3.21 -12.68
N GLY A 188 -32.93 -2.87 -11.72
CA GLY A 188 -33.05 -1.72 -10.81
C GLY A 188 -33.41 -2.06 -9.36
N THR A 189 -33.46 -3.35 -8.99
CA THR A 189 -34.08 -3.80 -7.74
C THR A 189 -33.47 -3.16 -6.50
N GLY A 190 -34.26 -2.37 -5.77
CA GLY A 190 -33.84 -1.79 -4.49
C GLY A 190 -33.09 -0.47 -4.59
N VAL A 191 -32.91 0.08 -5.79
CA VAL A 191 -32.39 1.43 -6.03
C VAL A 191 -33.54 2.42 -6.14
N VAL A 192 -33.38 3.64 -5.63
CA VAL A 192 -34.40 4.70 -5.66
C VAL A 192 -33.99 5.87 -6.57
N ILE A 193 -34.88 6.23 -7.51
CA ILE A 193 -34.72 7.40 -8.39
C ILE A 193 -35.69 8.51 -7.97
N GLY A 194 -35.16 9.63 -7.51
CA GLY A 194 -35.88 10.89 -7.29
C GLY A 194 -36.00 11.68 -8.60
N VAL A 195 -37.24 11.97 -9.01
CA VAL A 195 -37.54 12.79 -10.20
C VAL A 195 -37.89 14.20 -9.75
N VAL A 196 -36.95 15.14 -9.98
CA VAL A 196 -37.04 16.55 -9.56
C VAL A 196 -37.59 17.38 -10.71
N ASP A 197 -38.90 17.64 -10.73
CA ASP A 197 -39.60 18.10 -11.94
C ASP A 197 -40.96 18.80 -11.64
N ASP A 198 -41.88 18.83 -12.61
CA ASP A 198 -43.21 19.47 -12.54
C ASP A 198 -44.28 18.63 -11.82
N GLY A 199 -43.94 17.40 -11.44
CA GLY A 199 -44.75 16.48 -10.64
C GLY A 199 -44.63 15.03 -11.13
N LEU A 200 -45.25 14.10 -10.40
CA LEU A 200 -45.30 12.69 -10.76
C LEU A 200 -46.71 12.16 -10.50
N GLU A 201 -47.41 11.73 -11.55
CA GLU A 201 -48.76 11.14 -11.45
C GLU A 201 -48.69 9.73 -10.85
N TRP A 202 -48.55 9.67 -9.52
CA TRP A 202 -48.16 8.47 -8.80
C TRP A 202 -49.21 7.33 -8.78
N ASP A 203 -50.47 7.58 -9.15
CA ASP A 203 -51.49 6.53 -9.30
C ASP A 203 -51.63 5.98 -10.73
N HIS A 204 -50.75 6.38 -11.66
CA HIS A 204 -50.65 5.87 -13.03
C HIS A 204 -50.40 4.34 -13.08
N GLU A 205 -51.03 3.62 -14.02
CA GLU A 205 -51.03 2.13 -14.06
C GLU A 205 -49.61 1.53 -14.25
N ASP A 206 -48.70 2.27 -14.91
CA ASP A 206 -47.30 1.86 -15.14
C ASP A 206 -46.25 2.44 -14.14
N LEU A 207 -46.65 3.28 -13.17
CA LEU A 207 -45.73 3.86 -12.16
C LEU A 207 -46.09 3.42 -10.72
N SER A 208 -47.38 3.23 -10.43
CA SER A 208 -47.95 3.10 -9.07
C SER A 208 -47.56 1.85 -8.26
N ALA A 209 -46.74 0.94 -8.81
CA ALA A 209 -46.16 -0.17 -8.05
C ALA A 209 -44.69 0.06 -7.66
N ASN A 210 -44.02 1.03 -8.29
CA ASN A 210 -42.63 1.43 -8.05
C ASN A 210 -42.55 2.71 -7.20
N TYR A 211 -43.64 3.47 -7.10
CA TYR A 211 -43.71 4.71 -6.32
C TYR A 211 -43.71 4.50 -4.80
N GLU A 212 -42.80 5.17 -4.08
CA GLU A 212 -42.69 5.10 -2.61
C GLU A 212 -43.13 6.40 -1.92
N SER A 213 -44.37 6.41 -1.40
CA SER A 213 -45.05 7.58 -0.81
C SER A 213 -44.56 7.97 0.61
N ASN A 214 -43.26 7.84 0.84
CA ASN A 214 -42.56 8.35 2.01
C ASN A 214 -41.19 8.96 1.66
N LEU A 215 -40.86 9.03 0.37
CA LEU A 215 -39.69 9.69 -0.20
C LEU A 215 -40.13 10.88 -1.09
N ASP A 216 -41.40 11.26 -1.00
CA ASP A 216 -42.08 12.21 -1.87
C ASP A 216 -42.25 13.59 -1.23
N TYR A 217 -42.17 14.64 -2.06
CA TYR A 217 -42.39 16.01 -1.61
C TYR A 217 -42.88 16.96 -2.71
N ASP A 218 -43.75 17.89 -2.33
CA ASP A 218 -44.17 19.02 -3.15
C ASP A 218 -43.61 20.31 -2.54
N TYR A 219 -42.57 20.87 -3.16
CA TYR A 219 -41.96 22.15 -2.76
C TYR A 219 -42.77 23.38 -3.21
N CYS A 220 -43.75 23.21 -4.10
CA CYS A 220 -44.64 24.26 -4.55
C CYS A 220 -45.82 24.53 -3.60
N ASN A 221 -46.31 23.50 -2.90
CA ASN A 221 -47.38 23.59 -1.90
C ASN A 221 -46.91 23.31 -0.45
N TYR A 222 -45.72 22.73 -0.27
CA TYR A 222 -45.11 22.31 1.00
C TYR A 222 -45.91 21.20 1.72
N ASP A 223 -46.25 20.13 1.00
CA ASP A 223 -46.77 18.88 1.55
C ASP A 223 -46.24 17.63 0.79
N SER A 224 -46.87 16.46 0.97
CA SER A 224 -46.37 15.15 0.53
C SER A 224 -47.36 14.49 -0.44
N ASP A 225 -47.61 15.16 -1.56
CA ASP A 225 -48.48 14.69 -2.66
C ASP A 225 -48.01 15.35 -3.98
N PRO A 226 -46.96 14.82 -4.66
CA PRO A 226 -46.37 15.42 -5.86
C PRO A 226 -47.25 15.26 -7.11
N MET A 227 -48.56 15.03 -6.93
CA MET A 227 -49.56 14.84 -7.97
C MET A 227 -49.67 16.10 -8.86
N PRO A 228 -49.29 16.02 -10.15
CA PRO A 228 -49.21 17.19 -11.02
C PRO A 228 -50.57 17.82 -11.33
N ALA A 229 -50.52 19.07 -11.81
CA ALA A 229 -51.67 19.70 -12.43
C ALA A 229 -51.79 19.35 -13.93
N SER A 230 -52.91 19.74 -14.53
CA SER A 230 -53.10 19.54 -15.98
C SER A 230 -52.17 20.48 -16.75
N TRP A 231 -51.48 19.89 -17.74
CA TRP A 231 -50.38 20.41 -18.57
C TRP A 231 -48.97 20.34 -17.95
N ASP A 232 -48.86 19.91 -16.70
CA ASP A 232 -47.60 19.71 -15.98
C ASP A 232 -47.33 18.19 -15.99
N ALA A 233 -46.70 17.66 -17.04
CA ALA A 233 -46.61 16.22 -17.33
C ALA A 233 -45.20 15.75 -17.66
N HIS A 234 -44.21 16.61 -17.46
CA HIS A 234 -42.82 16.38 -17.82
C HIS A 234 -42.16 15.36 -16.88
N GLY A 235 -42.36 15.51 -15.56
CA GLY A 235 -41.86 14.57 -14.56
C GLY A 235 -42.51 13.18 -14.65
N THR A 236 -43.83 13.10 -14.90
CA THR A 236 -44.50 11.80 -15.17
C THR A 236 -43.94 11.11 -16.42
N ALA A 237 -43.58 11.85 -17.47
CA ALA A 237 -42.99 11.28 -18.68
C ALA A 237 -41.52 10.85 -18.46
N ALA A 238 -40.73 11.64 -17.72
CA ALA A 238 -39.37 11.32 -17.32
C ALA A 238 -39.32 10.06 -16.41
N ALA A 239 -40.18 9.99 -15.39
CA ALA A 239 -40.31 8.85 -14.50
C ALA A 239 -40.58 7.53 -15.25
N GLY A 240 -41.37 7.58 -16.33
CA GLY A 240 -41.63 6.41 -17.17
C GLY A 240 -40.44 5.94 -18.00
N VAL A 241 -39.57 6.85 -18.44
CA VAL A 241 -38.31 6.51 -19.13
C VAL A 241 -37.33 5.87 -18.15
N ALA A 242 -37.23 6.41 -16.93
CA ALA A 242 -36.38 5.88 -15.89
C ALA A 242 -36.85 4.49 -15.41
N ALA A 243 -38.08 4.39 -14.89
CA ALA A 243 -38.51 3.22 -14.10
C ALA A 243 -40.03 2.91 -14.17
N ALA A 244 -40.67 3.01 -15.35
CA ALA A 244 -41.98 2.37 -15.53
C ALA A 244 -41.87 0.84 -15.37
N ILE A 245 -42.86 0.26 -14.68
CA ILE A 245 -42.82 -1.11 -14.10
C ILE A 245 -42.37 -2.19 -15.09
N GLY A 246 -42.81 -2.12 -16.35
CA GLY A 246 -42.47 -3.09 -17.39
C GLY A 246 -42.91 -4.53 -17.10
N ASN A 247 -42.89 -5.36 -18.15
CA ASN A 247 -43.28 -6.78 -18.13
C ASN A 247 -44.65 -7.06 -17.45
N ASN A 248 -45.52 -6.06 -17.37
CA ASN A 248 -46.83 -6.11 -16.72
C ASN A 248 -47.96 -6.37 -17.74
N GLY A 249 -47.71 -6.11 -19.03
CA GLY A 249 -48.63 -6.29 -20.16
C GLY A 249 -49.53 -5.08 -20.45
N VAL A 250 -49.20 -3.93 -19.86
CA VAL A 250 -49.84 -2.61 -20.02
C VAL A 250 -48.91 -1.76 -20.90
N GLY A 251 -48.50 -0.55 -20.54
CA GLY A 251 -47.96 0.43 -21.48
C GLY A 251 -46.54 0.17 -21.98
N VAL A 252 -45.56 0.54 -21.16
CA VAL A 252 -44.13 0.69 -21.47
C VAL A 252 -43.25 -0.01 -20.41
N SER A 253 -41.94 -0.01 -20.62
CA SER A 253 -40.94 -0.34 -19.61
C SER A 253 -40.00 0.85 -19.42
N GLY A 254 -39.64 1.18 -18.19
CA GLY A 254 -38.47 2.02 -17.94
C GLY A 254 -37.18 1.28 -18.27
N ALA A 255 -36.05 1.99 -18.19
CA ALA A 255 -34.72 1.38 -18.23
C ALA A 255 -34.43 0.54 -16.97
N ALA A 256 -34.92 0.97 -15.80
CA ALA A 256 -34.88 0.24 -14.54
C ALA A 256 -36.31 -0.18 -14.09
N PRO A 257 -36.92 -1.20 -14.72
CA PRO A 257 -38.31 -1.58 -14.45
C PRO A 257 -38.60 -2.06 -13.02
N ASP A 258 -37.59 -2.59 -12.30
CA ASP A 258 -37.71 -3.04 -10.91
C ASP A 258 -37.20 -1.96 -9.89
N ALA A 259 -36.82 -0.76 -10.32
CA ALA A 259 -36.40 0.35 -9.43
C ALA A 259 -37.58 1.13 -8.84
N SER A 260 -37.33 1.78 -7.70
CA SER A 260 -38.30 2.61 -6.99
C SER A 260 -38.26 4.07 -7.45
N LEU A 261 -39.39 4.76 -7.35
CA LEU A 261 -39.58 6.15 -7.77
C LEU A 261 -40.01 7.05 -6.61
N ALA A 262 -39.34 8.20 -6.47
CA ALA A 262 -39.71 9.30 -5.59
C ALA A 262 -40.09 10.53 -6.44
N GLY A 263 -41.23 11.16 -6.14
CA GLY A 263 -41.70 12.35 -6.84
C GLY A 263 -41.36 13.63 -6.07
N LEU A 264 -40.58 14.52 -6.68
CA LEU A 264 -40.09 15.75 -6.06
C LEU A 264 -40.53 16.95 -6.91
N MET A 265 -41.72 17.51 -6.62
CA MET A 265 -42.26 18.63 -7.40
C MET A 265 -41.57 19.94 -7.02
N LEU A 266 -40.88 20.56 -7.99
CA LEU A 266 -40.12 21.81 -7.83
C LEU A 266 -40.48 22.87 -8.89
N ILE A 267 -40.51 22.49 -10.18
CA ILE A 267 -40.52 23.47 -11.29
C ILE A 267 -41.93 23.83 -11.81
N ALA A 268 -42.99 23.23 -11.24
CA ALA A 268 -44.38 23.63 -11.50
C ALA A 268 -44.73 25.04 -10.95
N CYS A 269 -43.81 25.66 -10.21
CA CYS A 269 -43.96 26.97 -9.60
C CYS A 269 -42.67 27.81 -9.71
N GLY A 270 -42.61 28.93 -8.99
CA GLY A 270 -41.37 29.68 -8.80
C GLY A 270 -40.73 29.27 -7.48
N ASN A 271 -39.53 28.73 -7.56
CA ASN A 271 -38.67 28.22 -6.48
C ASN A 271 -37.74 29.32 -5.91
N SER A 272 -36.78 28.91 -5.08
CA SER A 272 -35.63 29.69 -4.63
C SER A 272 -34.44 28.77 -4.35
N ASP A 273 -33.22 29.31 -4.26
CA ASP A 273 -31.97 28.61 -3.89
C ASP A 273 -32.12 27.68 -2.66
N THR A 274 -32.99 28.05 -1.70
CA THR A 274 -33.32 27.18 -0.57
C THR A 274 -34.28 26.05 -0.94
N ASP A 275 -35.27 26.26 -1.80
CA ASP A 275 -36.17 25.19 -2.26
C ASP A 275 -35.44 24.26 -3.24
N GLU A 276 -34.54 24.79 -4.08
CA GLU A 276 -33.68 24.05 -5.02
C GLU A 276 -32.74 23.10 -4.27
N GLY A 277 -31.93 23.61 -3.33
CA GLY A 277 -31.02 22.77 -2.55
C GLY A 277 -31.72 21.74 -1.67
N ASN A 278 -32.88 22.06 -1.08
CA ASN A 278 -33.67 21.07 -0.34
C ASN A 278 -34.31 20.01 -1.27
N ALA A 279 -34.64 20.36 -2.52
CA ALA A 279 -35.22 19.42 -3.47
C ALA A 279 -34.18 18.46 -4.05
N LEU A 280 -32.94 18.91 -4.22
CA LEU A 280 -31.81 18.04 -4.51
C LEU A 280 -31.55 17.09 -3.34
N SER A 281 -31.13 17.59 -2.17
CA SER A 281 -30.80 16.77 -0.99
C SER A 281 -32.01 16.17 -0.25
N HIS A 282 -33.12 15.91 -0.93
CA HIS A 282 -34.34 15.40 -0.30
C HIS A 282 -34.15 13.94 0.13
N LEU A 283 -33.88 13.72 1.42
CA LEU A 283 -33.62 12.39 1.98
C LEU A 283 -32.46 11.68 1.26
N ASN A 284 -31.34 12.38 1.10
CA ASN A 284 -30.13 11.95 0.38
C ASN A 284 -29.47 10.63 0.87
N ASN A 285 -29.94 10.07 1.98
CA ASN A 285 -29.53 8.75 2.49
C ASN A 285 -30.57 7.63 2.24
N ASP A 286 -31.78 7.96 1.78
CA ASP A 286 -32.87 7.03 1.40
C ASP A 286 -33.18 7.06 -0.12
N ILE A 287 -32.74 8.10 -0.85
CA ILE A 287 -32.78 8.17 -2.32
C ILE A 287 -31.36 7.94 -2.87
N ASP A 288 -31.20 7.18 -3.96
CA ASP A 288 -29.88 6.94 -4.57
C ASP A 288 -29.53 7.97 -5.66
N ILE A 289 -30.47 8.19 -6.58
CA ILE A 289 -30.24 8.92 -7.84
C ILE A 289 -31.22 10.08 -7.96
N TYR A 290 -30.74 11.29 -8.30
CA TYR A 290 -31.58 12.43 -8.63
C TYR A 290 -31.54 12.73 -10.13
N SER A 291 -32.69 12.70 -10.79
CA SER A 291 -32.88 13.01 -12.20
C SER A 291 -33.40 14.44 -12.37
N ASN A 292 -32.58 15.33 -12.90
CA ASN A 292 -32.89 16.76 -13.06
C ASN A 292 -32.96 17.15 -14.54
N SER A 293 -34.18 17.44 -15.02
CA SER A 293 -34.45 17.81 -16.42
C SER A 293 -34.82 19.29 -16.57
N TRP A 294 -34.14 20.17 -15.81
CA TRP A 294 -34.44 21.59 -15.69
C TRP A 294 -33.15 22.41 -15.47
N GLY A 295 -33.22 23.73 -15.68
CA GLY A 295 -32.05 24.60 -15.55
C GLY A 295 -32.42 26.08 -15.78
N PRO A 296 -31.47 26.89 -16.26
CA PRO A 296 -31.66 28.29 -16.68
C PRO A 296 -32.64 28.47 -17.86
N SER A 297 -32.30 29.25 -18.88
CA SER A 297 -33.15 29.39 -20.07
C SER A 297 -32.33 29.31 -21.34
N ASP A 298 -32.51 28.20 -22.04
CA ASP A 298 -31.88 27.75 -23.28
C ASP A 298 -32.16 28.77 -24.42
N ASN A 299 -31.35 29.82 -24.54
CA ASN A 299 -31.59 30.96 -25.44
C ASN A 299 -30.34 31.69 -25.98
N GLY A 300 -29.12 31.24 -25.69
CA GLY A 300 -27.85 31.81 -26.17
C GLY A 300 -27.40 33.08 -25.42
N GLN A 301 -28.19 33.59 -24.48
CA GLN A 301 -27.95 34.85 -23.78
C GLN A 301 -28.04 34.72 -22.25
N THR A 302 -28.42 33.56 -21.71
CA THR A 302 -28.41 33.33 -20.25
C THR A 302 -26.98 33.05 -19.77
N LEU A 303 -26.66 33.46 -18.55
CA LEU A 303 -25.51 33.00 -17.79
C LEU A 303 -25.97 32.97 -16.34
N SER A 304 -26.18 31.78 -15.81
CA SER A 304 -26.75 31.58 -14.49
C SER A 304 -26.37 30.19 -13.99
N GLY A 305 -26.03 30.11 -12.71
CA GLY A 305 -25.80 28.86 -12.02
C GLY A 305 -26.66 28.73 -10.75
N PRO A 306 -26.46 27.66 -9.98
CA PRO A 306 -27.00 27.49 -8.64
C PRO A 306 -26.59 28.64 -7.71
N GLY A 307 -27.36 28.86 -6.65
CA GLY A 307 -26.93 29.68 -5.53
C GLY A 307 -26.06 28.89 -4.54
N PRO A 308 -25.50 29.56 -3.51
CA PRO A 308 -24.61 28.91 -2.54
C PRO A 308 -25.28 27.81 -1.70
N LEU A 309 -26.61 27.78 -1.58
CA LEU A 309 -27.30 26.71 -0.87
C LEU A 309 -27.46 25.47 -1.74
N MET A 310 -27.70 25.66 -3.04
CA MET A 310 -27.71 24.57 -4.02
C MET A 310 -26.29 24.01 -4.29
N ILE A 311 -25.23 24.84 -4.26
CA ILE A 311 -23.84 24.33 -4.25
C ILE A 311 -23.57 23.49 -3.01
N ALA A 312 -23.94 23.95 -1.81
CA ALA A 312 -23.78 23.16 -0.60
C ALA A 312 -24.64 21.87 -0.58
N ALA A 313 -25.73 21.82 -1.34
CA ALA A 313 -26.53 20.61 -1.55
C ALA A 313 -25.81 19.61 -2.48
N PHE A 314 -25.18 20.07 -3.57
CA PHE A 314 -24.30 19.21 -4.39
C PHE A 314 -23.15 18.62 -3.55
N GLU A 315 -22.52 19.42 -2.68
CA GLU A 315 -21.45 18.95 -1.78
C GLU A 315 -21.96 17.95 -0.73
N ASP A 316 -23.09 18.21 -0.05
CA ASP A 316 -23.65 17.28 0.96
C ASP A 316 -24.07 15.95 0.32
N ASP A 317 -24.70 16.00 -0.86
CA ASP A 317 -25.09 14.79 -1.59
C ASP A 317 -23.89 14.03 -2.14
N ALA A 318 -22.80 14.71 -2.55
CA ALA A 318 -21.59 14.04 -3.03
C ALA A 318 -20.77 13.38 -1.90
N TYR A 319 -20.69 14.00 -0.71
CA TYR A 319 -19.81 13.53 0.38
C TYR A 319 -20.54 12.78 1.51
N ASN A 320 -21.80 13.12 1.81
CA ASN A 320 -22.60 12.51 2.90
C ASN A 320 -23.79 11.68 2.37
N GLY A 321 -24.16 11.85 1.11
CA GLY A 321 -25.19 11.09 0.42
C GLY A 321 -24.96 9.59 0.38
N ARG A 322 -26.04 8.80 0.23
CA ARG A 322 -26.01 7.32 0.20
C ARG A 322 -25.14 6.68 1.30
N ASN A 323 -25.17 7.23 2.52
CA ASN A 323 -24.38 6.82 3.68
C ASN A 323 -22.85 6.98 3.49
N GLY A 324 -22.42 8.00 2.73
CA GLY A 324 -21.01 8.31 2.46
C GLY A 324 -20.47 7.79 1.11
N LEU A 325 -21.31 7.18 0.27
CA LEU A 325 -20.96 6.83 -1.11
C LEU A 325 -21.19 7.98 -2.10
N GLY A 326 -22.01 8.96 -1.70
CA GLY A 326 -22.50 10.05 -2.54
C GLY A 326 -23.66 9.64 -3.45
N ASN A 327 -24.66 10.50 -3.58
CA ASN A 327 -25.77 10.36 -4.52
C ASN A 327 -25.29 10.50 -5.96
N ILE A 328 -26.02 9.88 -6.88
CA ILE A 328 -25.77 10.09 -8.31
C ILE A 328 -26.72 11.15 -8.84
N ILE A 329 -26.18 12.26 -9.31
CA ILE A 329 -26.98 13.39 -9.79
C ILE A 329 -26.84 13.45 -11.30
N THR A 330 -27.92 13.24 -12.05
CA THR A 330 -27.94 13.39 -13.51
C THR A 330 -28.63 14.70 -13.87
N TRP A 331 -28.10 15.40 -14.87
CA TRP A 331 -28.56 16.71 -15.30
C TRP A 331 -28.68 16.79 -16.81
N ALA A 332 -29.78 17.37 -17.30
CA ALA A 332 -29.95 17.62 -18.72
C ALA A 332 -29.01 18.73 -19.20
N ALA A 333 -28.20 18.47 -20.22
CA ALA A 333 -27.24 19.45 -20.76
C ALA A 333 -27.88 20.66 -21.47
N GLY A 334 -29.22 20.72 -21.58
CA GLY A 334 -29.95 21.81 -22.24
C GLY A 334 -30.42 21.51 -23.68
N ASN A 335 -31.24 22.39 -24.25
CA ASN A 335 -31.93 22.25 -25.54
C ASN A 335 -31.72 23.47 -26.47
N GLY A 336 -30.74 24.30 -26.14
CA GLY A 336 -30.46 25.63 -26.67
C GLY A 336 -29.64 25.69 -27.95
N LEU A 337 -29.09 24.57 -28.47
CA LEU A 337 -28.18 24.56 -29.64
C LEU A 337 -28.70 25.39 -30.83
N SER A 338 -30.01 25.39 -31.09
CA SER A 338 -30.63 26.15 -32.18
C SER A 338 -30.71 27.68 -31.97
N SER A 339 -30.27 28.16 -30.80
CA SER A 339 -30.16 29.56 -30.37
C SER A 339 -28.71 30.06 -30.33
N ASP A 340 -27.74 29.23 -30.69
CA ASP A 340 -26.30 29.40 -30.40
C ASP A 340 -26.07 29.48 -28.86
N ASP A 341 -26.25 28.34 -28.17
CA ASP A 341 -26.11 28.15 -26.70
C ASP A 341 -25.26 26.90 -26.39
N ASP A 342 -24.75 26.80 -25.15
CA ASP A 342 -23.72 25.85 -24.73
C ASP A 342 -23.86 25.44 -23.25
N SER A 343 -23.70 24.15 -22.96
CA SER A 343 -23.94 23.55 -21.64
C SER A 343 -22.92 23.94 -20.57
N ASN A 344 -21.79 24.56 -20.93
CA ASN A 344 -20.88 25.22 -19.99
C ASN A 344 -21.38 26.60 -19.50
N LEU A 345 -22.50 27.12 -20.04
CA LEU A 345 -23.15 28.36 -19.60
C LEU A 345 -24.32 28.12 -18.62
N ASP A 346 -24.74 26.87 -18.44
CA ASP A 346 -25.60 26.42 -17.36
C ASP A 346 -24.76 25.94 -16.16
N GLY A 347 -24.70 26.74 -15.10
CA GLY A 347 -23.94 26.40 -13.90
C GLY A 347 -24.46 25.19 -13.11
N TYR A 348 -25.63 24.64 -13.45
CA TYR A 348 -26.13 23.38 -12.89
C TYR A 348 -25.51 22.17 -13.60
N ALA A 349 -25.72 22.05 -14.92
CA ALA A 349 -25.14 20.98 -15.74
C ALA A 349 -23.59 21.05 -15.83
N ASN A 350 -23.01 22.22 -15.59
CA ASN A 350 -21.56 22.45 -15.50
C ASN A 350 -20.97 22.07 -14.12
N SER A 351 -21.77 21.67 -13.13
CA SER A 351 -21.25 21.22 -11.83
C SER A 351 -20.59 19.84 -11.94
N ARG A 352 -19.33 19.69 -11.47
CA ARG A 352 -18.61 18.40 -11.47
C ARG A 352 -19.32 17.28 -10.72
N PHE A 353 -20.17 17.64 -9.75
CA PHE A 353 -21.01 16.71 -9.00
C PHE A 353 -22.20 16.15 -9.83
N THR A 354 -22.38 16.63 -11.07
CA THR A 354 -23.45 16.20 -11.97
C THR A 354 -22.95 15.46 -13.19
N ILE A 355 -23.66 14.41 -13.57
CA ILE A 355 -23.52 13.76 -14.86
C ILE A 355 -24.35 14.58 -15.86
N SER A 356 -23.68 15.44 -16.62
CA SER A 356 -24.28 16.20 -17.73
C SER A 356 -24.60 15.28 -18.91
N VAL A 357 -25.88 15.22 -19.28
CA VAL A 357 -26.43 14.31 -20.30
C VAL A 357 -26.96 15.09 -21.50
N THR A 358 -26.33 14.88 -22.66
CA THR A 358 -26.81 15.42 -23.95
C THR A 358 -27.57 14.37 -24.79
N ALA A 359 -28.09 14.76 -25.95
CA ALA A 359 -29.13 14.01 -26.69
C ALA A 359 -28.75 13.65 -28.13
N VAL A 360 -28.83 12.35 -28.45
CA VAL A 360 -28.70 11.78 -29.81
C VAL A 360 -30.04 11.26 -30.34
N ASP A 361 -30.21 11.19 -31.65
CA ASP A 361 -31.42 10.62 -32.28
C ASP A 361 -31.31 9.12 -32.62
N HIS A 362 -32.34 8.58 -33.26
CA HIS A 362 -32.46 7.16 -33.62
C HIS A 362 -31.53 6.68 -34.74
N ASP A 363 -30.74 7.57 -35.34
CA ASP A 363 -29.66 7.26 -36.27
C ASP A 363 -28.27 7.40 -35.61
N GLY A 364 -28.19 7.87 -34.36
CA GLY A 364 -26.97 8.07 -33.58
C GLY A 364 -26.31 9.45 -33.76
N ASP A 365 -26.97 10.36 -34.48
CA ASP A 365 -26.50 11.72 -34.79
C ASP A 365 -26.92 12.72 -33.68
N GLN A 366 -26.19 13.85 -33.54
CA GLN A 366 -26.55 14.94 -32.61
C GLN A 366 -27.95 15.51 -32.93
N THR A 367 -28.80 15.62 -31.91
CA THR A 367 -30.11 16.26 -32.03
C THR A 367 -29.99 17.75 -32.37
N ASN A 368 -31.04 18.34 -32.96
CA ASN A 368 -31.01 19.75 -33.36
C ASN A 368 -31.14 20.77 -32.20
N TYR A 369 -31.03 20.30 -30.96
CA TYR A 369 -31.27 21.06 -29.74
C TYR A 369 -30.26 20.72 -28.64
N GLY A 370 -29.78 19.47 -28.54
CA GLY A 370 -28.85 19.04 -27.50
C GLY A 370 -27.57 19.85 -27.52
N GLU A 371 -27.34 20.61 -26.45
CA GLU A 371 -26.21 21.52 -26.33
C GLU A 371 -24.89 20.74 -26.23
N PRO A 372 -23.80 21.27 -26.80
CA PRO A 372 -22.45 20.78 -26.59
C PRO A 372 -21.84 21.40 -25.32
N GLY A 373 -20.70 20.87 -24.88
CA GLY A 373 -19.86 21.48 -23.84
C GLY A 373 -18.68 20.58 -23.46
N ALA A 374 -17.70 21.13 -22.76
CA ALA A 374 -16.61 20.40 -22.12
C ALA A 374 -17.04 19.66 -20.85
N ASN A 375 -18.15 20.06 -20.21
CA ASN A 375 -18.77 19.41 -19.06
C ASN A 375 -19.64 18.19 -19.42
N VAL A 376 -19.95 17.97 -20.71
CA VAL A 376 -20.80 16.84 -21.14
C VAL A 376 -20.06 15.52 -20.92
N LEU A 377 -20.50 14.71 -19.96
CA LEU A 377 -19.90 13.39 -19.70
C LEU A 377 -20.40 12.35 -20.72
N VAL A 378 -21.70 12.36 -21.02
CA VAL A 378 -22.34 11.29 -21.79
C VAL A 378 -23.54 11.78 -22.59
N SER A 379 -23.97 11.00 -23.57
CA SER A 379 -25.19 11.19 -24.32
C SER A 379 -26.14 9.99 -24.23
N ALA A 380 -27.43 10.21 -24.45
CA ALA A 380 -28.41 9.13 -24.56
C ALA A 380 -29.50 9.41 -25.62
N PRO A 381 -30.18 8.36 -26.12
CA PRO A 381 -31.28 8.47 -27.06
C PRO A 381 -32.41 9.41 -26.64
N SER A 382 -32.83 10.29 -27.56
CA SER A 382 -33.91 11.27 -27.40
C SER A 382 -34.68 11.52 -28.71
N ASP A 383 -35.67 12.41 -28.72
CA ASP A 383 -36.43 12.73 -29.94
C ASP A 383 -35.55 13.37 -31.03
N GLY A 384 -35.74 12.93 -32.26
CA GLY A 384 -34.96 13.41 -33.39
C GLY A 384 -35.35 12.72 -34.69
N SER A 385 -34.92 13.29 -35.82
CA SER A 385 -35.24 12.88 -37.20
C SER A 385 -36.74 12.64 -37.56
N GLY A 386 -37.66 12.87 -36.63
CA GLY A 386 -39.11 12.69 -36.77
C GLY A 386 -39.74 11.60 -35.90
N VAL A 387 -38.98 11.00 -34.98
CA VAL A 387 -39.43 10.00 -33.99
C VAL A 387 -39.20 10.55 -32.58
N GLY A 388 -40.10 10.26 -31.64
CA GLY A 388 -39.99 10.66 -30.23
C GLY A 388 -39.75 9.47 -29.29
N ILE A 389 -39.54 9.79 -28.02
CA ILE A 389 -39.49 8.81 -26.93
C ILE A 389 -40.92 8.40 -26.57
N THR A 390 -41.13 7.09 -26.44
CA THR A 390 -42.41 6.49 -26.02
C THR A 390 -42.36 6.17 -24.53
N THR A 391 -43.23 6.81 -23.75
CA THR A 391 -43.27 6.77 -22.27
C THR A 391 -44.68 7.08 -21.74
N THR A 392 -44.87 7.13 -20.42
CA THR A 392 -46.08 7.53 -19.69
C THR A 392 -46.48 8.99 -19.93
N ASP A 393 -47.75 9.34 -19.71
CA ASP A 393 -48.32 10.68 -19.94
C ASP A 393 -49.52 10.89 -18.99
N ASN A 394 -49.71 12.08 -18.38
CA ASN A 394 -50.76 12.28 -17.36
C ASN A 394 -52.17 11.94 -17.87
N GLU A 395 -52.89 11.09 -17.13
CA GLU A 395 -54.01 10.27 -17.59
C GLU A 395 -55.05 10.99 -18.46
N GLY A 396 -55.39 10.33 -19.58
CA GLY A 396 -56.52 10.56 -20.47
C GLY A 396 -56.54 11.87 -21.27
N ASN A 397 -56.28 13.00 -20.63
CA ASN A 397 -56.47 14.33 -21.19
C ASN A 397 -55.65 15.42 -20.48
N SER A 398 -54.80 15.06 -19.51
CA SER A 398 -54.09 15.99 -18.64
C SER A 398 -52.73 16.40 -19.17
N GLY A 399 -51.99 15.49 -19.82
CA GLY A 399 -50.63 15.72 -20.32
C GLY A 399 -50.51 16.06 -21.81
N TYR A 400 -49.43 15.58 -22.45
CA TYR A 400 -49.04 15.89 -23.83
C TYR A 400 -50.07 15.46 -24.87
N THR A 401 -50.76 14.33 -24.63
CA THR A 401 -51.62 13.68 -25.62
C THR A 401 -53.09 13.62 -25.17
N ASN A 402 -53.85 12.62 -25.64
CA ASN A 402 -55.24 12.35 -25.26
C ASN A 402 -55.34 10.83 -25.02
N GLY A 403 -54.58 10.39 -24.03
CA GLY A 403 -54.36 9.03 -23.56
C GLY A 403 -53.42 9.10 -22.36
N ASP A 404 -52.89 7.94 -21.98
CA ASP A 404 -52.13 7.74 -20.75
C ASP A 404 -50.62 7.47 -21.07
N TYR A 405 -50.26 7.60 -22.35
CA TYR A 405 -48.92 7.35 -22.91
C TYR A 405 -48.66 8.32 -24.07
N THR A 406 -47.43 8.79 -24.20
CA THR A 406 -46.97 9.66 -25.29
C THR A 406 -45.83 9.02 -26.06
N SER A 407 -45.77 9.27 -27.38
CA SER A 407 -44.63 8.94 -28.26
C SER A 407 -43.98 10.21 -28.84
N ASN A 408 -44.11 11.32 -28.12
CA ASN A 408 -43.62 12.65 -28.51
C ASN A 408 -42.88 13.33 -27.34
N PHE A 409 -42.43 12.56 -26.34
CA PHE A 409 -41.50 13.05 -25.33
C PHE A 409 -40.09 13.11 -25.95
N GLY A 410 -39.21 13.94 -25.42
CA GLY A 410 -38.00 14.38 -26.10
C GLY A 410 -37.22 15.43 -25.32
N GLY A 411 -36.25 16.07 -25.98
CA GLY A 411 -35.29 16.96 -25.33
C GLY A 411 -34.18 16.19 -24.57
N THR A 412 -33.14 16.88 -24.12
CA THR A 412 -32.18 16.31 -23.14
C THR A 412 -32.87 15.86 -21.85
N SER A 413 -34.04 16.45 -21.56
CA SER A 413 -35.02 16.02 -20.56
C SER A 413 -35.48 14.56 -20.64
N SER A 414 -35.38 13.89 -21.80
CA SER A 414 -35.68 12.46 -21.93
C SER A 414 -34.44 11.57 -22.02
N ALA A 415 -33.28 12.13 -22.36
CA ALA A 415 -31.99 11.45 -22.31
C ALA A 415 -31.51 11.25 -20.85
N THR A 416 -31.70 12.27 -20.01
CA THR A 416 -31.30 12.30 -18.59
C THR A 416 -31.94 11.19 -17.73
N PRO A 417 -33.28 10.99 -17.70
CA PRO A 417 -33.90 9.89 -16.97
C PRO A 417 -33.55 8.51 -17.54
N LEU A 418 -33.20 8.42 -18.83
CA LEU A 418 -32.69 7.17 -19.43
C LEU A 418 -31.31 6.82 -18.85
N VAL A 419 -30.43 7.80 -18.68
CA VAL A 419 -29.14 7.63 -17.98
C VAL A 419 -29.36 7.25 -16.50
N SER A 420 -30.26 7.92 -15.77
CA SER A 420 -30.61 7.54 -14.38
C SER A 420 -31.09 6.09 -14.27
N GLY A 421 -31.93 5.62 -15.19
CA GLY A 421 -32.38 4.24 -15.21
C GLY A 421 -31.27 3.24 -15.54
N VAL A 422 -30.30 3.59 -16.39
CA VAL A 422 -29.11 2.74 -16.62
C VAL A 422 -28.19 2.70 -15.40
N ILE A 423 -27.99 3.83 -14.71
CA ILE A 423 -27.21 3.90 -13.47
C ILE A 423 -27.88 3.07 -12.36
N ALA A 424 -29.21 3.03 -12.28
CA ALA A 424 -29.92 2.15 -11.35
C ALA A 424 -29.66 0.65 -11.63
N LEU A 425 -29.29 0.26 -12.85
CA LEU A 425 -28.82 -1.10 -13.12
C LEU A 425 -27.39 -1.32 -12.60
N MET A 426 -26.51 -0.32 -12.69
CA MET A 426 -25.15 -0.36 -12.14
C MET A 426 -25.18 -0.48 -10.60
N LEU A 427 -26.04 0.29 -9.93
CA LEU A 427 -26.19 0.26 -8.47
C LEU A 427 -26.86 -1.03 -7.93
N GLU A 428 -27.71 -1.72 -8.71
CA GLU A 428 -28.14 -3.09 -8.36
C GLU A 428 -27.00 -4.11 -8.54
N ALA A 429 -26.16 -3.93 -9.57
CA ALA A 429 -25.03 -4.82 -9.84
C ALA A 429 -23.94 -4.69 -8.76
N ASN A 430 -23.67 -3.47 -8.31
CA ASN A 430 -22.74 -3.15 -7.22
C ASN A 430 -23.24 -1.94 -6.43
N SER A 431 -23.75 -2.18 -5.23
CA SER A 431 -24.27 -1.13 -4.34
C SER A 431 -23.19 -0.21 -3.77
N ASN A 432 -21.92 -0.64 -3.81
CA ASN A 432 -20.82 0.04 -3.14
C ASN A 432 -20.16 1.13 -4.00
N LEU A 433 -20.58 1.27 -5.27
CA LEU A 433 -20.08 2.31 -6.15
C LEU A 433 -20.33 3.70 -5.54
N THR A 434 -19.28 4.52 -5.49
CA THR A 434 -19.39 5.95 -5.19
C THR A 434 -19.91 6.73 -6.38
N TRP A 435 -20.23 8.00 -6.18
CA TRP A 435 -20.61 8.90 -7.27
C TRP A 435 -19.50 9.07 -8.32
N ARG A 436 -18.23 9.07 -7.93
CA ARG A 436 -17.05 9.11 -8.82
C ARG A 436 -16.87 7.80 -9.60
N ASP A 437 -17.04 6.64 -8.96
CA ASP A 437 -16.98 5.34 -9.63
C ASP A 437 -18.02 5.23 -10.77
N VAL A 438 -19.23 5.75 -10.54
CA VAL A 438 -20.27 5.77 -11.59
C VAL A 438 -19.87 6.66 -12.77
N GLN A 439 -19.20 7.80 -12.54
CA GLN A 439 -18.68 8.63 -13.63
C GLN A 439 -17.56 7.91 -14.39
N GLN A 440 -16.56 7.34 -13.70
CA GLN A 440 -15.46 6.57 -14.32
C GLN A 440 -15.99 5.40 -15.16
N ILE A 441 -16.92 4.60 -14.63
CA ILE A 441 -17.54 3.49 -15.39
C ILE A 441 -18.26 4.02 -16.64
N ILE A 442 -18.89 5.20 -16.60
CA ILE A 442 -19.51 5.81 -17.78
C ILE A 442 -18.44 6.23 -18.81
N VAL A 443 -17.33 6.84 -18.38
CA VAL A 443 -16.20 7.23 -19.24
C VAL A 443 -15.57 6.02 -19.95
N GLU A 444 -15.41 4.90 -19.24
CA GLU A 444 -14.86 3.65 -19.82
C GLU A 444 -15.86 2.86 -20.66
N SER A 445 -17.16 2.92 -20.31
CA SER A 445 -18.18 2.09 -20.96
C SER A 445 -18.86 2.73 -22.16
N ALA A 446 -18.84 4.07 -22.28
CA ALA A 446 -19.55 4.81 -23.31
C ALA A 446 -19.20 4.37 -24.73
N ARG A 447 -20.23 4.28 -25.57
CA ARG A 447 -20.13 3.80 -26.95
C ARG A 447 -20.08 4.99 -27.90
N LYS A 448 -18.94 5.15 -28.58
CA LYS A 448 -18.74 6.10 -29.67
C LYS A 448 -19.81 5.99 -30.77
N ASN A 449 -20.75 6.93 -30.76
CA ASN A 449 -21.74 7.21 -31.81
C ASN A 449 -21.15 8.17 -32.87
N ASP A 450 -21.88 8.44 -33.96
CA ASP A 450 -21.40 9.04 -35.23
C ASP A 450 -19.86 9.04 -35.39
N PRO A 451 -19.25 7.87 -35.68
CA PRO A 451 -17.80 7.73 -35.76
C PRO A 451 -17.18 8.40 -37.01
N ASN A 452 -17.92 9.30 -37.68
CA ASN A 452 -17.44 10.13 -38.78
C ASN A 452 -17.51 11.63 -38.47
N ASP A 453 -18.07 12.04 -37.33
CA ASP A 453 -18.05 13.43 -36.90
C ASP A 453 -16.61 13.91 -36.65
N SER A 454 -16.34 15.17 -36.98
CA SER A 454 -15.00 15.75 -36.87
C SER A 454 -14.66 16.34 -35.50
N GLY A 455 -15.61 16.37 -34.54
CA GLY A 455 -15.35 16.77 -33.15
C GLY A 455 -14.81 15.64 -32.26
N TRP A 456 -14.69 14.42 -32.79
CA TRP A 456 -14.10 13.30 -32.06
C TRP A 456 -12.57 13.43 -31.97
N ASN A 457 -12.10 13.69 -30.75
CA ASN A 457 -10.70 13.72 -30.39
C ASN A 457 -10.32 12.52 -29.51
N THR A 458 -9.04 12.42 -29.17
CA THR A 458 -8.50 11.45 -28.21
C THR A 458 -7.60 12.21 -27.25
N ASN A 459 -7.80 12.03 -25.95
CA ASN A 459 -7.05 12.74 -24.91
C ASN A 459 -5.69 12.06 -24.59
N GLY A 460 -4.91 12.62 -23.66
CA GLY A 460 -3.56 12.14 -23.32
C GLY A 460 -3.54 10.70 -22.81
N ALA A 461 -4.55 10.30 -22.04
CA ALA A 461 -4.74 8.95 -21.53
C ALA A 461 -5.32 7.96 -22.56
N GLY A 462 -5.82 8.46 -23.69
CA GLY A 462 -6.34 7.63 -24.78
C GLY A 462 -7.85 7.48 -24.84
N HIS A 463 -8.62 8.16 -23.98
CA HIS A 463 -10.08 8.18 -24.07
C HIS A 463 -10.53 9.00 -25.29
N GLU A 464 -11.55 8.53 -26.01
CA GLU A 464 -12.15 9.26 -27.13
C GLU A 464 -13.31 10.13 -26.64
N PHE A 465 -13.31 11.43 -26.94
CA PHE A 465 -14.33 12.39 -26.50
C PHE A 465 -14.78 13.33 -27.63
N ASN A 466 -15.96 13.94 -27.48
CA ASN A 466 -16.52 14.95 -28.38
C ASN A 466 -17.50 15.84 -27.61
N HIS A 467 -17.35 17.17 -27.65
CA HIS A 467 -18.23 18.14 -26.96
C HIS A 467 -19.73 17.92 -27.19
N LYS A 468 -20.12 17.31 -28.32
CA LYS A 468 -21.53 17.02 -28.69
C LYS A 468 -22.12 15.77 -28.04
N TYR A 469 -21.27 14.88 -27.52
CA TYR A 469 -21.61 13.51 -27.15
C TYR A 469 -20.98 13.06 -25.81
N GLY A 470 -20.09 13.87 -25.23
CA GLY A 470 -19.20 13.47 -24.15
C GLY A 470 -18.26 12.36 -24.62
N PHE A 471 -18.12 11.31 -23.81
CA PHE A 471 -17.42 10.08 -24.19
C PHE A 471 -18.24 9.16 -25.12
N GLY A 472 -19.52 9.47 -25.36
CA GLY A 472 -20.38 8.77 -26.32
C GLY A 472 -21.78 8.48 -25.79
N VAL A 473 -22.45 7.50 -26.40
CA VAL A 473 -23.77 7.03 -25.95
C VAL A 473 -23.60 6.01 -24.83
N ILE A 474 -24.37 6.15 -23.75
CA ILE A 474 -24.34 5.19 -22.63
C ILE A 474 -24.68 3.75 -23.10
N ASP A 475 -23.83 2.78 -22.77
CA ASP A 475 -24.05 1.36 -23.04
C ASP A 475 -24.32 0.62 -21.72
N ALA A 476 -25.59 0.36 -21.44
CA ALA A 476 -26.02 -0.29 -20.20
C ALA A 476 -25.53 -1.73 -20.07
N GLY A 477 -25.27 -2.42 -21.19
CA GLY A 477 -24.72 -3.76 -21.18
C GLY A 477 -23.24 -3.79 -20.77
N HIS A 478 -22.49 -2.77 -21.17
CA HIS A 478 -21.07 -2.61 -20.86
C HIS A 478 -20.87 -2.03 -19.45
N ALA A 479 -21.57 -0.95 -19.10
CA ALA A 479 -21.48 -0.28 -17.79
C ALA A 479 -21.79 -1.23 -16.62
N VAL A 480 -22.85 -2.04 -16.73
CA VAL A 480 -23.18 -3.07 -15.74
C VAL A 480 -22.09 -4.15 -15.64
N SER A 481 -21.48 -4.54 -16.76
CA SER A 481 -20.43 -5.57 -16.76
C SER A 481 -19.10 -5.11 -16.14
N LEU A 482 -18.82 -3.80 -16.14
CA LEU A 482 -17.73 -3.21 -15.35
C LEU A 482 -18.13 -3.14 -13.86
N ALA A 483 -19.31 -2.60 -13.56
CA ALA A 483 -19.85 -2.48 -12.20
C ALA A 483 -19.82 -3.81 -11.40
N GLU A 484 -20.18 -4.94 -12.03
CA GLU A 484 -20.21 -6.27 -11.41
C GLU A 484 -18.87 -6.71 -10.78
N ASN A 485 -17.72 -6.15 -11.19
CA ASN A 485 -16.39 -6.48 -10.66
C ASN A 485 -15.52 -5.23 -10.42
N TRP A 486 -16.15 -4.09 -10.17
CA TRP A 486 -15.44 -2.81 -10.00
C TRP A 486 -14.72 -2.71 -8.65
N THR A 487 -13.45 -2.29 -8.68
CA THR A 487 -12.71 -1.82 -7.50
C THR A 487 -12.89 -0.32 -7.39
N ASN A 488 -13.39 0.17 -6.25
CA ASN A 488 -13.64 1.60 -6.07
C ASN A 488 -12.35 2.43 -6.20
N LEU A 489 -12.49 3.64 -6.75
CA LEU A 489 -11.42 4.63 -6.85
C LEU A 489 -10.89 5.04 -5.47
N GLY A 490 -9.62 5.46 -5.45
CA GLY A 490 -8.99 6.08 -4.29
C GLY A 490 -9.67 7.39 -3.86
N PRO A 491 -9.29 7.96 -2.69
CA PRO A 491 -9.84 9.22 -2.20
C PRO A 491 -9.64 10.36 -3.21
N GLU A 492 -10.57 11.32 -3.22
CA GLU A 492 -10.46 12.52 -4.06
C GLU A 492 -9.37 13.44 -3.52
N VAL A 493 -8.43 13.82 -4.38
CA VAL A 493 -7.38 14.80 -4.11
C VAL A 493 -7.48 15.97 -5.09
N ASN A 494 -7.34 17.19 -4.56
CA ASN A 494 -7.68 18.43 -5.26
C ASN A 494 -6.53 19.43 -5.24
N ILE A 495 -6.11 19.90 -6.42
CA ILE A 495 -5.04 20.90 -6.58
C ILE A 495 -5.65 22.21 -7.09
N SER A 496 -5.54 23.30 -6.32
CA SER A 496 -5.86 24.67 -6.80
C SER A 496 -4.58 25.48 -7.05
N SER A 497 -4.55 26.22 -8.16
CA SER A 497 -3.49 27.20 -8.43
C SER A 497 -3.53 28.45 -7.54
N GLY A 498 -4.66 28.69 -6.87
CA GLY A 498 -5.08 30.01 -6.42
C GLY A 498 -5.25 31.00 -7.59
N THR A 499 -5.67 32.22 -7.26
CA THR A 499 -6.08 33.21 -8.27
C THR A 499 -4.89 33.80 -9.06
N ILE A 500 -4.77 33.42 -10.33
CA ILE A 500 -3.75 33.88 -11.28
C ILE A 500 -4.19 35.20 -11.92
N THR A 501 -3.62 36.31 -11.45
CA THR A 501 -3.88 37.64 -12.03
C THR A 501 -3.28 37.79 -13.43
N VAL A 502 -4.12 38.11 -14.42
CA VAL A 502 -3.71 38.35 -15.82
C VAL A 502 -3.73 39.85 -16.14
N SER A 503 -4.88 40.51 -15.97
CA SER A 503 -5.09 41.95 -16.21
C SER A 503 -4.63 42.43 -17.61
N GLN A 504 -4.99 41.68 -18.66
CA GLN A 504 -4.63 41.98 -20.05
C GLN A 504 -5.85 42.28 -20.92
N THR A 505 -5.69 43.19 -21.89
CA THR A 505 -6.71 43.51 -22.90
C THR A 505 -6.82 42.37 -23.92
N ILE A 506 -8.04 41.91 -24.18
CA ILE A 506 -8.36 40.92 -25.22
C ILE A 506 -8.49 41.68 -26.57
N PRO A 507 -7.74 41.33 -27.63
CA PRO A 507 -7.73 42.11 -28.89
C PRO A 507 -8.86 41.78 -29.89
N ASP A 508 -9.50 42.82 -30.43
CA ASP A 508 -10.50 42.81 -31.53
C ASP A 508 -10.07 41.93 -32.74
N ASN A 509 -10.72 40.77 -32.91
CA ASN A 509 -10.57 39.86 -34.06
C ASN A 509 -9.11 39.47 -34.41
N GLU A 510 -8.37 38.90 -33.47
CA GLU A 510 -6.99 38.41 -33.69
C GLU A 510 -6.79 36.94 -33.24
N PRO A 511 -7.54 35.97 -33.81
CA PRO A 511 -7.41 34.53 -33.50
C PRO A 511 -6.03 33.92 -33.84
N ASP A 512 -5.24 34.58 -34.70
CA ASP A 512 -3.84 34.20 -34.97
C ASP A 512 -2.90 34.53 -33.77
N ASN A 513 -3.36 35.28 -32.74
CA ASN A 513 -2.57 35.68 -31.56
C ASN A 513 -3.44 35.82 -30.27
N PRO A 514 -3.93 34.72 -29.67
CA PRO A 514 -4.72 34.75 -28.42
C PRO A 514 -3.95 35.37 -27.24
N VAL A 515 -4.69 35.76 -26.20
CA VAL A 515 -4.12 36.08 -24.88
C VAL A 515 -3.91 34.76 -24.15
N VAL A 516 -2.67 34.47 -23.75
CA VAL A 516 -2.29 33.19 -23.15
C VAL A 516 -1.83 33.39 -21.71
N SER A 517 -2.29 32.53 -20.81
CA SER A 517 -1.80 32.41 -19.44
C SER A 517 -1.51 30.94 -19.11
N THR A 518 -0.56 30.70 -18.21
CA THR A 518 -0.04 29.35 -17.94
C THR A 518 0.15 29.12 -16.45
N HIS A 519 -0.25 27.95 -15.96
CA HIS A 519 0.10 27.44 -14.64
C HIS A 519 1.00 26.20 -14.78
N THR A 520 1.86 25.94 -13.79
CA THR A 520 2.67 24.72 -13.77
C THR A 520 2.39 23.98 -12.48
N VAL A 521 1.74 22.83 -12.60
CA VAL A 521 1.45 21.88 -11.52
C VAL A 521 2.67 20.95 -11.37
N SER A 522 3.07 20.69 -10.13
CA SER A 522 4.19 19.81 -9.76
C SER A 522 3.71 18.41 -9.37
N GLU A 523 2.48 18.34 -8.87
CA GLU A 523 1.80 17.23 -8.25
C GLU A 523 1.15 16.32 -9.32
N SER A 524 1.22 15.00 -9.12
CA SER A 524 0.76 13.99 -10.08
C SER A 524 -0.53 13.32 -9.58
N LEU A 525 -1.66 13.71 -10.17
CA LEU A 525 -2.95 13.04 -10.06
C LEU A 525 -3.32 12.40 -11.39
N ILE A 526 -4.10 11.32 -11.33
CA ILE A 526 -4.96 10.89 -12.45
C ILE A 526 -6.19 11.79 -12.44
N VAL A 527 -6.31 12.64 -13.46
CA VAL A 527 -7.34 13.67 -13.55
C VAL A 527 -8.72 13.05 -13.80
N GLU A 528 -9.75 13.52 -13.09
CA GLU A 528 -11.16 13.25 -13.38
C GLU A 528 -11.79 14.47 -14.05
N SER A 529 -11.84 15.59 -13.33
CA SER A 529 -12.46 16.84 -13.80
C SER A 529 -11.60 18.06 -13.50
N VAL A 530 -11.61 19.05 -14.38
CA VAL A 530 -10.90 20.33 -14.20
C VAL A 530 -11.89 21.49 -14.18
N ASP A 531 -11.87 22.27 -13.10
CA ASP A 531 -12.65 23.49 -12.93
C ASP A 531 -11.77 24.73 -13.20
N ILE A 532 -12.32 25.69 -13.94
CA ILE A 532 -11.68 26.95 -14.31
C ILE A 532 -12.57 28.12 -13.88
N ILE A 533 -12.20 28.79 -12.79
CA ILE A 533 -12.89 30.00 -12.32
C ILE A 533 -12.36 31.19 -13.13
N PHE A 534 -13.23 31.91 -13.82
CA PHE A 534 -12.88 32.87 -14.88
C PHE A 534 -13.54 34.24 -14.69
N ASP A 535 -12.74 35.32 -14.76
CA ASP A 535 -13.21 36.71 -14.68
C ASP A 535 -12.72 37.55 -15.87
N ALA A 536 -13.66 38.00 -16.71
CA ALA A 536 -13.38 38.78 -17.91
C ALA A 536 -14.50 39.76 -18.28
N ASP A 537 -14.14 41.04 -18.41
CA ASP A 537 -15.01 42.09 -18.92
C ASP A 537 -15.04 42.06 -20.46
N HIS A 538 -16.21 41.82 -21.09
CA HIS A 538 -16.38 41.97 -22.55
C HIS A 538 -17.60 42.84 -22.92
N SER A 539 -17.63 43.40 -24.12
CA SER A 539 -18.82 44.15 -24.61
C SER A 539 -19.93 43.22 -25.11
N TYR A 540 -19.56 42.02 -25.54
CA TYR A 540 -20.44 40.91 -25.89
C TYR A 540 -19.76 39.61 -25.44
N ARG A 541 -20.21 38.90 -24.41
CA ARG A 541 -19.45 37.74 -23.88
C ARG A 541 -19.44 36.54 -24.84
N SER A 542 -20.44 36.49 -25.72
CA SER A 542 -20.57 35.55 -26.84
C SER A 542 -19.45 35.63 -27.86
N ASP A 543 -18.74 36.77 -27.92
CA ASP A 543 -17.70 36.98 -28.92
C ASP A 543 -16.34 36.43 -28.45
N LEU A 544 -16.25 35.93 -27.20
CA LEU A 544 -15.08 35.27 -26.63
C LEU A 544 -15.07 33.75 -26.89
N ASP A 545 -13.86 33.24 -27.13
CA ASP A 545 -13.48 31.82 -27.06
C ASP A 545 -12.52 31.65 -25.87
N VAL A 546 -12.71 30.58 -25.09
CA VAL A 546 -11.85 30.20 -23.96
C VAL A 546 -11.52 28.71 -24.10
N THR A 547 -10.24 28.40 -24.30
CA THR A 547 -9.75 27.03 -24.49
C THR A 547 -8.68 26.68 -23.46
N LEU A 548 -8.87 25.54 -22.78
CA LEU A 548 -7.90 24.94 -21.86
C LEU A 548 -7.04 23.92 -22.60
N ILE A 549 -5.74 23.88 -22.30
CA ILE A 549 -4.79 22.94 -22.87
C ILE A 549 -4.00 22.27 -21.75
N SER A 550 -4.03 20.94 -21.70
CA SER A 550 -3.34 20.13 -20.68
C SER A 550 -1.84 19.92 -20.97
N PRO A 551 -1.06 19.36 -20.02
CA PRO A 551 0.36 19.06 -20.23
C PRO A 551 0.64 18.12 -21.41
N ASP A 552 -0.25 17.16 -21.68
CA ASP A 552 -0.17 16.23 -22.81
C ASP A 552 -0.61 16.86 -24.14
N GLY A 553 -1.24 18.04 -24.10
CA GLY A 553 -1.67 18.79 -25.27
C GLY A 553 -3.11 18.53 -25.72
N THR A 554 -3.97 18.02 -24.83
CA THR A 554 -5.42 17.93 -25.08
C THR A 554 -6.02 19.32 -25.02
N GLU A 555 -6.69 19.74 -26.09
CA GLU A 555 -7.38 21.02 -26.22
C GLU A 555 -8.87 20.83 -25.85
N SER A 556 -9.34 21.60 -24.86
CA SER A 556 -10.72 21.60 -24.36
C SER A 556 -11.32 23.00 -24.49
N GLU A 557 -12.12 23.20 -25.54
CA GLU A 557 -12.94 24.42 -25.72
C GLU A 557 -13.97 24.48 -24.58
N LEU A 558 -13.87 25.46 -23.68
CA LEU A 558 -14.77 25.65 -22.53
C LEU A 558 -15.97 26.56 -22.86
N VAL A 559 -15.79 27.43 -23.85
CA VAL A 559 -16.85 28.16 -24.55
C VAL A 559 -16.29 28.64 -25.89
N ASN A 560 -17.09 28.57 -26.96
CA ASN A 560 -16.71 28.97 -28.32
C ASN A 560 -17.45 30.27 -28.73
N TYR A 561 -17.03 30.89 -29.84
CA TYR A 561 -17.65 32.07 -30.41
C TYR A 561 -19.10 31.82 -30.89
N PHE A 562 -20.05 32.58 -30.33
CA PHE A 562 -21.45 32.59 -30.77
C PHE A 562 -21.79 33.88 -31.52
N ALA A 563 -22.28 33.72 -32.76
CA ALA A 563 -22.66 34.84 -33.63
C ALA A 563 -23.94 35.60 -33.18
N ASN A 564 -24.50 35.23 -32.02
CA ASN A 564 -25.71 35.80 -31.45
C ASN A 564 -25.51 37.24 -30.89
N ARG A 565 -24.26 37.61 -30.53
CA ARG A 565 -23.89 38.89 -29.92
C ARG A 565 -24.66 39.20 -28.63
N ASP A 566 -24.57 38.33 -27.64
CA ASP A 566 -25.10 38.62 -26.31
C ASP A 566 -24.28 39.69 -25.57
N SER A 567 -24.96 40.75 -25.19
CA SER A 567 -24.46 41.85 -24.33
C SER A 567 -25.14 41.82 -22.96
N GLY A 568 -25.27 40.63 -22.37
CA GLY A 568 -25.80 40.39 -21.03
C GLY A 568 -24.78 40.73 -19.93
N ASN A 569 -24.54 39.80 -19.02
CA ASN A 569 -23.50 39.92 -17.99
C ASN A 569 -22.12 39.55 -18.57
N ASN A 570 -21.06 40.02 -17.89
CA ASN A 570 -19.68 39.56 -18.06
C ASN A 570 -19.48 38.21 -17.36
N TYR A 571 -18.39 37.50 -17.66
CA TYR A 571 -17.91 36.44 -16.80
C TYR A 571 -17.30 37.08 -15.55
N ASN A 572 -17.84 36.76 -14.37
CA ASN A 572 -17.48 37.34 -13.08
C ASN A 572 -17.38 36.17 -12.08
N GLU A 573 -16.16 35.71 -11.80
CA GLU A 573 -15.91 34.46 -11.06
C GLU A 573 -16.76 33.28 -11.60
N TRP A 574 -16.89 33.16 -12.94
CA TRP A 574 -17.66 32.08 -13.56
C TRP A 574 -16.83 30.80 -13.62
N GLN A 575 -17.32 29.73 -13.03
CA GLN A 575 -16.69 28.41 -13.09
C GLN A 575 -17.10 27.70 -14.39
N PHE A 576 -16.12 27.36 -15.22
CA PHE A 576 -16.27 26.37 -16.29
C PHE A 576 -15.75 25.02 -15.82
N ASN A 577 -16.40 23.92 -16.20
CA ASN A 577 -15.90 22.56 -15.95
C ASN A 577 -15.52 21.85 -17.26
N SER A 578 -14.48 21.02 -17.21
CA SER A 578 -14.13 20.08 -18.26
C SER A 578 -13.88 18.68 -17.70
N VAL A 579 -14.55 17.69 -18.29
CA VAL A 579 -14.29 16.26 -18.10
C VAL A 579 -13.42 15.67 -19.22
N GLN A 580 -12.93 16.49 -20.16
CA GLN A 580 -12.24 15.99 -21.36
C GLN A 580 -10.80 15.52 -21.10
N HIS A 581 -10.24 15.91 -19.95
CA HIS A 581 -8.91 15.53 -19.48
C HIS A 581 -8.90 14.24 -18.65
N TRP A 582 -10.03 13.51 -18.59
CA TRP A 582 -10.18 12.31 -17.75
C TRP A 582 -9.10 11.25 -18.04
N GLY A 583 -8.45 10.77 -16.98
CA GLY A 583 -7.33 9.82 -17.02
C GLY A 583 -5.94 10.43 -17.23
N GLU A 584 -5.83 11.72 -17.60
CA GLU A 584 -4.51 12.36 -17.85
C GLU A 584 -3.72 12.58 -16.55
N VAL A 585 -2.40 12.73 -16.65
CA VAL A 585 -1.55 13.07 -15.49
C VAL A 585 -1.50 14.59 -15.31
N SER A 586 -1.87 15.09 -14.14
CA SER A 586 -1.97 16.54 -13.86
C SER A 586 -0.64 17.29 -13.92
N ALA A 587 0.49 16.61 -13.70
CA ALA A 587 1.80 17.22 -13.55
C ALA A 587 2.32 17.81 -14.88
N GLY A 588 2.62 19.11 -14.88
CA GLY A 588 3.13 19.81 -16.06
C GLY A 588 2.56 21.21 -16.23
N THR A 589 2.54 21.73 -17.47
CA THR A 589 2.11 23.11 -17.75
C THR A 589 0.74 23.16 -18.40
N TRP A 590 -0.26 23.54 -17.61
CA TRP A 590 -1.60 23.86 -18.07
C TRP A 590 -1.62 25.27 -18.67
N THR A 591 -2.32 25.42 -19.79
CA THR A 591 -2.39 26.67 -20.55
C THR A 591 -3.85 27.04 -20.80
N LEU A 592 -4.25 28.27 -20.47
CA LEU A 592 -5.56 28.82 -20.85
C LEU A 592 -5.34 29.89 -21.92
N GLU A 593 -5.96 29.71 -23.09
CA GLU A 593 -5.96 30.66 -24.19
C GLU A 593 -7.34 31.34 -24.30
N VAL A 594 -7.34 32.66 -24.49
CA VAL A 594 -8.54 33.50 -24.56
C VAL A 594 -8.43 34.45 -25.74
N TYR A 595 -9.42 34.47 -26.64
CA TYR A 595 -9.47 35.45 -27.74
C TYR A 595 -10.90 35.92 -28.05
N ASP A 596 -10.99 36.94 -28.89
CA ASP A 596 -12.23 37.55 -29.39
C ASP A 596 -12.31 37.32 -30.91
N ASP A 597 -13.24 36.48 -31.39
CA ASP A 597 -13.57 36.34 -32.83
C ASP A 597 -14.69 37.30 -33.28
N GLY A 598 -15.13 38.17 -32.36
CA GLY A 598 -15.99 39.30 -32.63
C GLY A 598 -15.35 40.34 -33.55
N ASN A 599 -15.91 41.56 -33.57
CA ASN A 599 -15.56 42.60 -34.54
C ASN A 599 -16.01 44.00 -34.03
N GLN A 600 -15.06 44.89 -33.79
CA GLN A 600 -15.20 46.29 -33.33
C GLN A 600 -15.43 46.49 -31.82
N ASP A 601 -15.08 45.51 -31.00
CA ASP A 601 -15.08 45.58 -29.54
C ASP A 601 -13.71 45.15 -28.98
N GLU A 602 -13.46 45.37 -27.69
CA GLU A 602 -12.26 44.92 -26.96
C GLU A 602 -12.71 44.59 -25.53
N GLY A 603 -12.04 43.65 -24.87
CA GLY A 603 -12.29 43.31 -23.46
C GLY A 603 -11.07 43.34 -22.56
N THR A 604 -11.21 42.82 -21.35
CA THR A 604 -10.10 42.62 -20.41
C THR A 604 -10.29 41.32 -19.63
N TRP A 605 -9.32 40.41 -19.75
CA TRP A 605 -9.21 39.24 -18.89
C TRP A 605 -8.51 39.67 -17.59
N ASN A 606 -9.23 39.57 -16.48
CA ASN A 606 -8.79 40.09 -15.18
C ASN A 606 -7.93 39.05 -14.45
N HIS A 607 -8.48 37.85 -14.22
CA HIS A 607 -7.81 36.71 -13.60
C HIS A 607 -8.49 35.39 -13.96
N TRP A 608 -7.87 34.28 -13.53
CA TRP A 608 -8.45 32.94 -13.54
C TRP A 608 -7.88 32.12 -12.38
N GLU A 609 -8.51 31.01 -12.04
CA GLU A 609 -7.99 29.98 -11.14
C GLU A 609 -8.31 28.61 -11.75
N ILE A 610 -7.37 27.66 -11.65
CA ILE A 610 -7.58 26.26 -12.05
C ILE A 610 -7.63 25.38 -10.81
N VAL A 611 -8.63 24.51 -10.75
CA VAL A 611 -8.75 23.44 -9.75
C VAL A 611 -8.82 22.11 -10.50
N ILE A 612 -7.94 21.18 -10.15
CA ILE A 612 -7.87 19.84 -10.73
C ILE A 612 -8.31 18.84 -9.66
N HIS A 613 -9.27 17.98 -10.02
CA HIS A 613 -9.79 16.91 -9.19
C HIS A 613 -9.37 15.56 -9.75
N GLY A 614 -9.04 14.59 -8.88
CA GLY A 614 -8.64 13.25 -9.30
C GLY A 614 -8.26 12.32 -8.14
N THR A 615 -7.62 11.19 -8.45
CA THR A 615 -6.87 10.38 -7.47
C THR A 615 -5.38 10.68 -7.57
N GLU A 616 -4.61 10.42 -6.52
CA GLU A 616 -3.15 10.37 -6.64
C GLU A 616 -2.71 9.26 -7.63
N VAL A 617 -1.56 9.46 -8.27
CA VAL A 617 -0.91 8.39 -9.03
C VAL A 617 -0.32 7.40 -8.03
N ASP A 618 -0.64 6.12 -8.22
CA ASP A 618 -0.22 4.98 -7.38
C ASP A 618 1.26 5.11 -6.95
N LEU A 619 1.49 4.99 -5.64
CA LEU A 619 2.77 5.35 -5.02
C LEU A 619 3.85 4.28 -5.27
N ASP A 620 5.09 4.74 -5.20
CA ASP A 620 6.37 4.02 -5.29
C ASP A 620 7.23 4.72 -4.25
N SER A 621 6.98 4.37 -2.97
CA SER A 621 7.32 5.22 -1.82
C SER A 621 8.82 5.26 -1.50
N ASP A 622 9.57 4.20 -1.80
CA ASP A 622 11.03 4.16 -1.70
C ASP A 622 11.77 4.46 -3.02
N GLY A 623 11.14 4.25 -4.19
CA GLY A 623 11.70 4.48 -5.52
C GLY A 623 12.40 3.26 -6.17
N ASP A 624 12.12 2.03 -5.72
CA ASP A 624 12.59 0.76 -6.28
C ASP A 624 12.08 0.50 -7.71
N GLY A 625 10.79 0.80 -7.97
CA GLY A 625 10.11 0.57 -9.26
C GLY A 625 8.97 -0.46 -9.25
N ILE A 626 8.62 -1.04 -8.10
CA ILE A 626 7.28 -1.60 -7.82
C ILE A 626 6.35 -0.43 -7.39
N THR A 627 5.13 -0.71 -6.92
CA THR A 627 4.25 0.27 -6.29
C THR A 627 3.77 -0.26 -4.95
N ASP A 628 3.53 0.61 -3.97
CA ASP A 628 3.12 0.27 -2.61
C ASP A 628 1.97 -0.76 -2.57
N SER A 629 1.06 -0.63 -3.54
CA SER A 629 -0.10 -1.49 -3.80
C SER A 629 0.27 -2.90 -4.27
N ASN A 630 1.24 -3.05 -5.17
CA ASN A 630 1.71 -4.36 -5.65
C ASN A 630 2.61 -5.05 -4.62
N GLU A 631 3.44 -4.28 -3.91
CA GLU A 631 4.28 -4.80 -2.83
C GLU A 631 3.42 -5.47 -1.75
N THR A 632 2.42 -4.75 -1.23
CA THR A 632 1.56 -5.25 -0.15
C THR A 632 0.54 -6.31 -0.61
N ASP A 633 -0.17 -6.14 -1.73
CA ASP A 633 -1.23 -7.09 -2.16
C ASP A 633 -0.74 -8.26 -3.03
N VAL A 634 0.47 -8.20 -3.63
CA VAL A 634 0.94 -9.19 -4.62
C VAL A 634 2.23 -9.90 -4.22
N TYR A 635 3.25 -9.18 -3.72
CA TYR A 635 4.59 -9.75 -3.49
C TYR A 635 4.92 -10.02 -2.00
N GLY A 636 4.34 -9.25 -1.08
CA GLY A 636 4.60 -9.36 0.37
C GLY A 636 5.78 -8.50 0.86
N THR A 637 6.28 -7.59 0.02
CA THR A 637 7.42 -6.71 0.30
C THR A 637 7.01 -5.41 1.03
N ASN A 638 7.97 -4.55 1.37
CA ASN A 638 7.80 -3.39 2.26
C ASN A 638 7.95 -2.02 1.54
N PRO A 639 6.85 -1.27 1.27
CA PRO A 639 6.86 -0.03 0.48
C PRO A 639 7.77 1.12 0.94
N ASP A 640 8.28 1.09 2.17
CA ASP A 640 9.22 2.08 2.71
C ASP A 640 10.69 1.62 2.62
N ASN A 641 10.99 0.46 2.02
CA ASN A 641 12.32 -0.16 2.04
C ASN A 641 12.62 -1.07 0.81
N PRO A 642 13.53 -0.64 -0.10
CA PRO A 642 13.66 -1.21 -1.46
C PRO A 642 14.53 -2.49 -1.53
N ASP A 643 14.72 -3.15 -0.40
CA ASP A 643 15.70 -4.22 -0.13
C ASP A 643 15.15 -4.97 1.10
N THR A 644 14.00 -5.64 0.93
CA THR A 644 13.08 -6.03 2.03
C THR A 644 13.73 -6.94 3.08
N ASP A 645 14.56 -7.90 2.67
CA ASP A 645 15.30 -8.77 3.58
C ASP A 645 16.73 -8.27 3.92
N SER A 646 17.19 -7.20 3.26
CA SER A 646 18.49 -6.54 3.44
C SER A 646 19.72 -7.35 2.99
N ASP A 647 19.52 -8.25 2.05
CA ASP A 647 20.52 -9.00 1.28
C ASP A 647 21.50 -8.10 0.46
N GLY A 648 20.97 -7.02 -0.12
CA GLY A 648 21.71 -6.12 -1.02
C GLY A 648 21.44 -6.27 -2.53
N LEU A 649 20.47 -7.11 -2.90
CA LEU A 649 19.64 -6.90 -4.09
C LEU A 649 18.62 -5.78 -3.84
N ASN A 650 17.56 -5.72 -4.64
CA ASN A 650 16.47 -4.78 -4.50
C ASN A 650 15.23 -5.42 -5.12
N ASP A 651 14.08 -5.30 -4.47
CA ASP A 651 12.92 -6.19 -4.67
C ASP A 651 12.48 -6.30 -6.15
N TYR A 652 12.53 -5.19 -6.90
CA TYR A 652 12.29 -5.16 -8.35
C TYR A 652 13.28 -6.02 -9.16
N VAL A 653 14.57 -5.98 -8.82
CA VAL A 653 15.59 -6.83 -9.45
C VAL A 653 15.32 -8.30 -9.15
N GLU A 654 14.82 -8.60 -7.97
CA GLU A 654 14.50 -9.97 -7.57
C GLU A 654 13.31 -10.52 -8.36
N ILE A 655 12.14 -9.90 -8.16
CA ILE A 655 10.88 -10.32 -8.78
C ILE A 655 10.96 -10.34 -10.32
N PHE A 656 11.68 -9.39 -10.94
CA PHE A 656 11.67 -9.21 -12.40
C PHE A 656 12.99 -9.53 -13.13
N THR A 657 14.11 -9.80 -12.45
CA THR A 657 15.42 -10.01 -13.10
C THR A 657 16.15 -11.30 -12.71
N THR A 658 16.30 -11.62 -11.42
CA THR A 658 16.91 -12.89 -10.95
C THR A 658 15.84 -13.99 -10.82
N GLY A 659 14.72 -13.67 -10.20
CA GLY A 659 13.61 -14.58 -9.86
C GLY A 659 13.69 -15.15 -8.44
N THR A 660 14.54 -14.58 -7.58
CA THR A 660 14.74 -14.90 -6.16
C THR A 660 13.54 -14.42 -5.33
N ASP A 661 13.41 -14.87 -4.07
CA ASP A 661 12.26 -14.55 -3.21
C ASP A 661 12.62 -13.35 -2.30
N PRO A 662 12.08 -12.13 -2.52
CA PRO A 662 12.55 -10.86 -1.90
C PRO A 662 12.19 -10.70 -0.41
N VAL A 663 12.03 -11.81 0.28
CA VAL A 663 11.73 -11.93 1.72
C VAL A 663 12.55 -13.06 2.38
N ASP A 664 13.49 -13.68 1.65
CA ASP A 664 14.28 -14.84 2.09
C ASP A 664 15.69 -14.78 1.49
N ALA A 665 16.59 -14.10 2.21
CA ALA A 665 17.92 -13.66 1.77
C ALA A 665 18.97 -14.76 1.43
N ASP A 666 18.56 -16.01 1.19
CA ASP A 666 19.39 -17.20 0.89
C ASP A 666 18.48 -18.25 0.22
N THR A 667 18.20 -18.07 -1.08
CA THR A 667 17.13 -18.78 -1.81
C THR A 667 17.34 -20.31 -1.88
N ASP A 668 18.55 -20.85 -1.63
CA ASP A 668 18.85 -22.28 -1.79
C ASP A 668 19.51 -23.01 -0.58
N ASP A 669 19.44 -22.41 0.61
CA ASP A 669 19.89 -22.95 1.92
C ASP A 669 21.42 -23.22 2.01
N ASP A 670 22.28 -22.42 1.37
CA ASP A 670 23.74 -22.62 1.30
C ASP A 670 24.56 -21.85 2.36
N PHE A 671 23.97 -20.82 2.99
CA PHE A 671 24.61 -19.80 3.82
C PHE A 671 25.33 -18.67 3.05
N LEU A 672 25.03 -18.45 1.76
CA LEU A 672 25.59 -17.37 0.95
C LEU A 672 24.49 -16.55 0.26
N ASN A 673 24.21 -15.37 0.82
CA ASN A 673 23.13 -14.51 0.36
C ASN A 673 23.14 -14.20 -1.15
N ASP A 674 21.98 -14.27 -1.80
CA ASP A 674 21.73 -14.08 -3.24
C ASP A 674 22.38 -12.82 -3.82
N GLY A 675 22.41 -11.72 -3.08
CA GLY A 675 23.04 -10.46 -3.45
C GLY A 675 24.55 -10.47 -3.35
N ILE A 676 25.14 -11.34 -2.52
CA ILE A 676 26.57 -11.66 -2.57
C ILE A 676 26.86 -12.52 -3.80
N GLU A 677 26.01 -13.50 -4.10
CA GLU A 677 26.13 -14.35 -5.28
C GLU A 677 26.07 -13.54 -6.58
N VAL A 678 24.94 -12.86 -6.82
CA VAL A 678 24.64 -12.12 -8.05
C VAL A 678 25.59 -10.94 -8.25
N ASN A 679 25.97 -10.20 -7.18
CA ASN A 679 26.80 -9.00 -7.32
C ASN A 679 28.30 -9.21 -7.12
N VAL A 680 28.74 -10.26 -6.39
CA VAL A 680 30.16 -10.45 -6.02
C VAL A 680 30.77 -11.69 -6.65
N ASN A 681 30.16 -12.86 -6.48
CA ASN A 681 30.77 -14.15 -6.86
C ASN A 681 30.42 -14.60 -8.29
N ASN A 682 29.22 -14.24 -8.76
CA ASN A 682 28.57 -14.66 -10.02
C ASN A 682 28.25 -16.17 -10.12
N THR A 683 27.87 -16.75 -8.98
CA THR A 683 27.19 -18.05 -8.79
C THR A 683 25.68 -17.96 -9.16
N ASP A 684 24.92 -19.06 -9.03
CA ASP A 684 23.51 -19.18 -9.44
C ASP A 684 22.63 -19.51 -8.21
N PRO A 685 21.79 -18.56 -7.68
CA PRO A 685 21.08 -18.67 -6.38
C PRO A 685 19.89 -19.63 -6.38
N PHE A 686 20.08 -20.80 -6.98
CA PHE A 686 19.13 -21.91 -7.10
C PHE A 686 19.83 -23.28 -7.24
N ASP A 687 21.17 -23.35 -7.12
CA ASP A 687 22.00 -24.53 -7.35
C ASP A 687 23.32 -24.43 -6.54
N ASN A 688 23.24 -24.62 -5.21
CA ASN A 688 24.28 -24.62 -4.15
C ASN A 688 25.57 -25.47 -4.31
N ASP A 689 26.04 -25.65 -5.54
CA ASP A 689 27.31 -26.27 -5.96
C ASP A 689 27.47 -25.84 -7.44
N THR A 690 27.67 -24.52 -7.69
CA THR A 690 27.50 -23.90 -9.03
C THR A 690 28.35 -24.59 -10.10
N ASP A 691 29.47 -25.22 -9.72
CA ASP A 691 30.43 -25.82 -10.65
C ASP A 691 30.50 -27.37 -10.68
N ASP A 692 29.59 -28.06 -9.97
CA ASP A 692 29.31 -29.52 -10.07
C ASP A 692 30.47 -30.38 -9.43
N ASP A 693 31.13 -29.85 -8.39
CA ASP A 693 32.34 -30.35 -7.71
C ASP A 693 32.03 -31.23 -6.49
N GLY A 694 31.12 -30.77 -5.62
CA GLY A 694 30.77 -31.40 -4.34
C GLY A 694 31.10 -30.60 -3.07
N ILE A 695 31.56 -29.36 -3.20
CA ILE A 695 31.57 -28.32 -2.16
C ILE A 695 30.46 -27.33 -2.48
N THR A 696 29.86 -26.66 -1.49
CA THR A 696 28.86 -25.63 -1.71
C THR A 696 29.48 -24.23 -1.78
N ASP A 697 28.85 -23.31 -2.50
CA ASP A 697 29.43 -22.01 -2.84
C ASP A 697 29.73 -21.16 -1.59
N GLY A 698 28.88 -21.21 -0.57
CA GLY A 698 29.09 -20.60 0.74
C GLY A 698 30.16 -21.29 1.58
N LEU A 699 30.35 -22.61 1.46
CA LEU A 699 31.50 -23.29 2.06
C LEU A 699 32.81 -22.82 1.44
N GLU A 700 32.86 -22.70 0.11
CA GLU A 700 34.02 -22.14 -0.61
C GLU A 700 34.31 -20.70 -0.18
N VAL A 701 33.31 -19.82 -0.20
CA VAL A 701 33.48 -18.37 0.03
C VAL A 701 33.77 -18.06 1.50
N LEU A 702 33.06 -18.68 2.44
CA LEU A 702 33.13 -18.34 3.86
C LEU A 702 34.20 -19.11 4.63
N ASN A 703 34.50 -20.36 4.24
CA ASN A 703 35.37 -21.25 5.03
C ASN A 703 36.70 -21.58 4.33
N TYR A 704 36.70 -21.87 3.02
CA TYR A 704 37.91 -22.31 2.31
C TYR A 704 38.66 -21.17 1.59
N PHE A 705 37.97 -20.09 1.25
CA PHE A 705 38.47 -18.93 0.51
C PHE A 705 38.96 -19.28 -0.92
N THR A 706 38.20 -20.12 -1.59
CA THR A 706 38.41 -20.62 -2.96
C THR A 706 37.59 -19.79 -3.97
N ASP A 707 37.16 -20.34 -5.11
CA ASP A 707 36.63 -19.58 -6.27
C ASP A 707 35.50 -20.42 -6.92
N PRO A 708 34.23 -20.29 -6.48
CA PRO A 708 33.11 -21.23 -6.73
C PRO A 708 32.59 -21.27 -8.18
N LEU A 709 33.43 -20.88 -9.13
CA LEU A 709 33.23 -20.98 -10.58
C LEU A 709 34.37 -21.76 -11.26
N VAL A 710 35.21 -22.44 -10.47
CA VAL A 710 36.47 -23.07 -10.86
C VAL A 710 36.68 -24.41 -10.10
N PRO A 711 36.14 -25.54 -10.62
CA PRO A 711 36.07 -26.79 -9.88
C PRO A 711 37.42 -27.25 -9.35
N ASP A 712 37.48 -27.50 -8.04
CA ASP A 712 38.73 -27.53 -7.32
C ASP A 712 39.35 -28.94 -7.39
N PRO A 713 40.58 -29.09 -7.93
CA PRO A 713 41.10 -30.42 -8.24
C PRO A 713 41.64 -31.13 -7.01
N ASP A 714 40.99 -32.23 -6.64
CA ASP A 714 41.68 -33.45 -6.18
C ASP A 714 42.39 -34.07 -7.43
N ALA A 715 43.70 -33.88 -7.56
CA ALA A 715 44.42 -34.22 -8.81
C ALA A 715 44.95 -35.66 -8.85
N ASP A 716 44.99 -36.38 -7.73
CA ASP A 716 45.53 -37.75 -7.65
C ASP A 716 44.63 -38.80 -6.99
N LEU A 717 43.51 -38.36 -6.43
CA LEU A 717 42.25 -39.07 -6.19
C LEU A 717 42.15 -39.85 -4.89
N ASP A 718 42.54 -39.23 -3.78
CA ASP A 718 42.35 -39.74 -2.41
C ASP A 718 41.20 -39.10 -1.62
N GLY A 719 40.70 -37.92 -2.04
CA GLY A 719 39.55 -37.24 -1.44
C GLY A 719 39.86 -35.96 -0.65
N TYR A 720 41.10 -35.45 -0.70
CA TYR A 720 41.44 -34.11 -0.22
C TYR A 720 41.74 -33.16 -1.38
N TYR A 721 41.24 -31.93 -1.27
CA TYR A 721 41.41 -30.90 -2.31
C TYR A 721 42.78 -30.20 -2.17
N TRP A 722 43.31 -29.62 -3.25
CA TRP A 722 44.66 -29.02 -3.30
C TRP A 722 44.96 -27.93 -2.26
N PHE A 723 43.93 -27.30 -1.67
CA PHE A 723 44.07 -26.31 -0.61
C PHE A 723 44.12 -26.92 0.79
N GLN A 724 43.67 -28.18 0.93
CA GLN A 724 43.75 -29.01 2.13
C GLN A 724 45.04 -29.83 2.13
N ASP A 725 45.41 -30.41 0.98
CA ASP A 725 46.62 -31.22 0.83
C ASP A 725 47.89 -30.39 0.56
N CYS A 726 48.98 -30.76 1.25
CA CYS A 726 50.29 -30.17 1.07
C CYS A 726 51.06 -30.66 -0.17
N ASN A 727 50.59 -31.69 -0.90
CA ASN A 727 51.32 -32.29 -2.02
C ASN A 727 50.48 -32.88 -3.18
N ASP A 728 49.39 -32.22 -3.58
CA ASP A 728 48.40 -32.61 -4.62
C ASP A 728 49.07 -33.08 -5.93
N SER A 729 49.39 -34.38 -6.00
CA SER A 729 50.35 -35.02 -6.94
C SER A 729 50.86 -36.39 -6.45
N ASN A 730 50.77 -36.73 -5.16
CA ASN A 730 51.16 -38.00 -4.58
C ASN A 730 50.16 -38.51 -3.48
N PRO A 731 49.23 -39.45 -3.81
CA PRO A 731 48.14 -39.93 -2.93
C PRO A 731 48.62 -40.95 -1.85
N ASP A 732 49.86 -40.78 -1.40
CA ASP A 732 50.43 -41.40 -0.22
C ASP A 732 50.81 -40.30 0.83
N ILE A 733 50.54 -39.01 0.54
CA ILE A 733 50.77 -37.82 1.39
C ILE A 733 49.51 -36.96 1.27
N TYR A 734 48.81 -36.73 2.38
CA TYR A 734 47.52 -36.02 2.46
C TYR A 734 47.13 -35.79 3.94
N PRO A 735 46.16 -34.90 4.26
CA PRO A 735 45.69 -34.68 5.63
C PRO A 735 45.32 -35.98 6.37
N PHE A 736 45.94 -36.22 7.52
CA PHE A 736 45.76 -37.45 8.32
C PHE A 736 46.26 -38.76 7.65
N ALA A 737 47.20 -38.68 6.71
CA ALA A 737 47.92 -39.86 6.23
C ALA A 737 48.70 -40.58 7.36
N LEU A 738 49.24 -41.75 7.05
CA LEU A 738 50.05 -42.53 8.01
C LEU A 738 51.54 -42.32 7.76
N GLU A 739 52.12 -41.43 8.57
CA GLU A 739 53.56 -41.19 8.75
C GLU A 739 54.43 -42.45 8.62
N ILE A 740 55.64 -42.28 8.07
CA ILE A 740 56.62 -43.37 7.92
C ILE A 740 58.07 -42.91 8.13
N LEU A 741 58.63 -43.10 9.34
CA LEU A 741 60.01 -42.77 9.78
C LEU A 741 61.09 -42.69 8.68
N ASN A 742 61.15 -41.55 7.97
CA ASN A 742 61.98 -41.29 6.80
C ASN A 742 62.51 -39.85 6.72
N GLY A 743 61.86 -38.90 7.39
CA GLY A 743 62.20 -37.48 7.44
C GLY A 743 61.46 -36.63 6.42
N ILE A 744 60.17 -36.92 6.21
CA ILE A 744 59.20 -36.14 5.41
C ILE A 744 57.97 -35.87 6.31
N ASP A 745 57.21 -34.84 5.94
CA ASP A 745 55.88 -34.50 6.44
C ASP A 745 54.91 -35.20 5.48
N ASP A 746 54.39 -36.37 5.87
CA ASP A 746 53.50 -37.20 5.05
C ASP A 746 52.01 -36.96 5.40
N ASP A 747 51.66 -36.50 6.62
CA ASP A 747 50.27 -36.21 7.05
C ASP A 747 49.80 -34.74 6.94
N CYS A 748 50.70 -33.84 6.53
CA CYS A 748 50.50 -32.41 6.28
C CYS A 748 50.26 -31.50 7.51
N ASP A 749 50.43 -31.96 8.76
CA ASP A 749 50.28 -31.10 9.96
C ASP A 749 51.45 -30.12 10.22
N MET A 750 52.49 -30.15 9.39
CA MET A 750 53.76 -29.41 9.49
C MET A 750 54.78 -29.95 10.51
N MET A 751 54.57 -31.16 11.06
CA MET A 751 55.58 -31.94 11.74
C MET A 751 56.30 -32.90 10.74
N TRP A 752 56.81 -34.05 11.19
CA TRP A 752 57.56 -35.05 10.41
C TRP A 752 58.04 -36.23 11.31
N ASP A 753 57.73 -37.45 10.89
CA ASP A 753 58.01 -38.72 11.58
C ASP A 753 57.27 -38.91 12.94
N GLU A 754 56.08 -38.32 13.12
CA GLU A 754 55.22 -38.54 14.32
C GLU A 754 54.57 -39.93 14.34
N GLY A 755 53.96 -40.28 15.47
CA GLY A 755 53.59 -41.67 15.79
C GLY A 755 54.81 -42.56 16.12
N PHE A 756 55.96 -42.38 15.46
CA PHE A 756 57.21 -43.10 15.79
C PHE A 756 57.82 -42.68 17.12
N ASN A 757 57.30 -41.62 17.73
CA ASN A 757 57.61 -41.29 19.13
C ASN A 757 56.85 -42.17 20.14
N GLU A 758 55.97 -43.06 19.67
CA GLU A 758 55.30 -44.11 20.47
C GLU A 758 55.58 -45.54 19.95
N THR A 759 56.01 -45.72 18.69
CA THR A 759 56.42 -47.06 18.22
C THR A 759 57.74 -47.47 18.87
N ASP A 760 57.78 -48.69 19.39
CA ASP A 760 58.94 -49.31 20.03
C ASP A 760 59.14 -50.69 19.40
N SER A 761 60.02 -50.74 18.40
CA SER A 761 60.16 -51.87 17.46
C SER A 761 60.89 -53.09 18.03
N ASP A 762 61.46 -53.01 19.23
CA ASP A 762 62.03 -54.16 19.94
C ASP A 762 61.49 -54.37 21.38
N SER A 763 60.65 -53.46 21.85
CA SER A 763 59.81 -53.53 23.07
C SER A 763 60.55 -53.24 24.38
N ASP A 764 61.38 -52.20 24.37
CA ASP A 764 62.31 -51.79 25.44
C ASP A 764 61.85 -50.57 26.26
N ASN A 765 60.81 -49.90 25.76
CA ASN A 765 60.15 -48.64 26.13
C ASN A 765 60.74 -47.36 25.49
N LEU A 766 61.94 -47.34 24.91
CA LEU A 766 62.34 -46.23 24.03
C LEU A 766 61.55 -46.27 22.72
N SER A 767 61.20 -45.10 22.20
CA SER A 767 60.54 -44.99 20.91
C SER A 767 61.53 -44.90 19.75
N ASP A 768 61.19 -45.51 18.61
CA ASP A 768 62.01 -45.61 17.40
C ASP A 768 62.51 -44.21 16.94
N TYR A 769 61.65 -43.19 17.05
CA TYR A 769 61.97 -41.78 16.81
C TYR A 769 63.00 -41.24 17.81
N SER A 770 62.79 -41.45 19.11
CA SER A 770 63.72 -41.03 20.16
C SER A 770 65.09 -41.71 20.00
N GLU A 771 65.12 -42.98 19.62
CA GLU A 771 66.37 -43.69 19.33
C GLU A 771 67.09 -43.16 18.09
N TYR A 772 66.37 -43.00 16.98
CA TYR A 772 66.94 -42.58 15.70
C TYR A 772 67.37 -41.09 15.71
N HIS A 773 66.60 -40.21 16.34
CA HIS A 773 66.80 -38.75 16.32
C HIS A 773 67.54 -38.22 17.56
N ALA A 774 67.39 -38.81 18.75
CA ALA A 774 67.91 -38.25 20.02
C ALA A 774 69.02 -39.09 20.70
N TYR A 775 68.82 -40.39 20.92
CA TYR A 775 69.72 -41.21 21.77
C TYR A 775 70.83 -41.93 20.99
N GLY A 776 70.56 -42.39 19.76
CA GLY A 776 71.55 -43.09 18.92
C GLY A 776 71.85 -44.53 19.34
N THR A 777 70.91 -45.14 20.05
CA THR A 777 70.75 -46.59 20.27
C THR A 777 70.28 -47.27 18.95
N ASN A 778 69.57 -48.39 18.99
CA ASN A 778 69.16 -49.12 17.79
C ASN A 778 67.82 -49.81 18.04
N TRP A 779 66.78 -49.25 17.43
CA TRP A 779 65.35 -49.62 17.44
C TRP A 779 64.98 -50.97 16.82
N THR A 780 65.84 -51.95 17.07
CA THR A 780 65.68 -53.39 16.81
C THR A 780 66.52 -54.25 17.80
N ASN A 781 66.97 -53.72 18.96
CA ASN A 781 67.75 -54.37 20.02
C ASN A 781 67.55 -53.77 21.45
N LEU A 782 66.57 -54.32 22.18
CA LEU A 782 66.11 -54.06 23.57
C LEU A 782 67.12 -54.00 24.74
N ASP A 783 68.40 -54.27 24.51
CA ASP A 783 69.43 -54.30 25.58
C ASP A 783 70.81 -54.09 24.94
N THR A 784 71.26 -52.84 24.88
CA THR A 784 72.55 -52.43 24.30
C THR A 784 73.72 -52.66 25.26
N ASP A 785 73.47 -52.67 26.58
CA ASP A 785 74.47 -52.79 27.65
C ASP A 785 74.71 -54.23 28.15
N GLY A 786 73.71 -55.09 28.08
CA GLY A 786 73.71 -56.47 28.57
C GLY A 786 73.54 -56.58 30.08
N ASP A 787 72.60 -55.84 30.67
CA ASP A 787 72.33 -55.82 32.13
C ASP A 787 71.23 -56.79 32.59
N LEU A 788 70.16 -56.90 31.78
CA LEU A 788 68.84 -57.46 32.08
C LEU A 788 67.78 -56.46 32.60
N LEU A 789 68.12 -55.17 32.72
CA LEU A 789 67.22 -54.06 32.36
C LEU A 789 67.32 -53.79 30.85
N SER A 790 66.35 -53.06 30.26
CA SER A 790 66.36 -52.57 28.86
C SER A 790 66.83 -51.12 28.76
N ASP A 791 67.14 -50.62 27.55
CA ASP A 791 67.63 -49.25 27.38
C ASP A 791 66.53 -48.24 27.79
N GLY A 792 65.26 -48.51 27.48
CA GLY A 792 64.11 -47.73 27.96
C GLY A 792 63.74 -47.88 29.44
N ASP A 793 63.95 -49.05 30.06
CA ASP A 793 63.86 -49.20 31.51
C ASP A 793 64.87 -48.25 32.21
N GLU A 794 66.13 -48.24 31.73
CA GLU A 794 67.18 -47.34 32.25
C GLU A 794 66.88 -45.86 31.97
N VAL A 795 66.49 -45.46 30.75
CA VAL A 795 66.21 -44.03 30.42
C VAL A 795 64.94 -43.51 31.09
N LEU A 796 63.82 -44.22 30.97
CA LEU A 796 62.48 -43.66 31.17
C LEU A 796 61.90 -43.99 32.56
N ILE A 797 62.18 -45.18 33.09
CA ILE A 797 61.62 -45.62 34.36
C ILE A 797 62.56 -45.29 35.52
N TYR A 798 63.88 -45.51 35.35
CA TYR A 798 64.86 -45.37 36.42
C TYR A 798 65.76 -44.13 36.30
N PHE A 799 65.73 -43.44 35.16
CA PHE A 799 66.51 -42.24 34.84
C PHE A 799 68.03 -42.43 35.04
N THR A 800 68.51 -43.63 34.73
CA THR A 800 69.92 -43.99 34.64
C THR A 800 70.43 -43.84 33.20
N ASP A 801 71.67 -44.25 32.95
CA ASP A 801 72.33 -44.13 31.64
C ASP A 801 72.20 -45.52 30.98
N PRO A 802 71.56 -45.67 29.80
CA PRO A 802 71.16 -46.96 29.14
C PRO A 802 72.34 -47.82 28.65
N LEU A 803 73.42 -47.74 29.39
CA LEU A 803 74.75 -48.22 29.14
C LEU A 803 75.39 -48.67 30.50
N VAL A 804 74.65 -48.71 31.65
CA VAL A 804 75.25 -48.71 33.04
C VAL A 804 74.52 -49.24 34.36
N LYS A 805 73.61 -50.24 34.45
CA LYS A 805 73.41 -51.29 35.55
C LYS A 805 73.03 -50.99 37.06
N ASP A 806 71.98 -51.65 37.67
CA ASP A 806 71.33 -51.34 39.02
C ASP A 806 70.98 -52.48 40.11
N ASN A 807 70.15 -52.26 41.20
CA ASN A 807 69.92 -53.16 42.41
C ASN A 807 68.68 -52.93 43.41
N ASP A 808 68.08 -53.97 44.06
CA ASP A 808 66.94 -53.96 45.09
C ASP A 808 67.29 -54.13 46.63
N SER A 809 66.31 -53.94 47.56
CA SER A 809 66.43 -53.94 49.05
C SER A 809 65.48 -54.85 49.90
N ASP A 810 64.16 -54.58 50.01
CA ASP A 810 63.24 -55.26 50.97
C ASP A 810 62.97 -56.74 50.59
N SER A 811 63.00 -57.04 49.28
CA SER A 811 62.76 -58.36 48.68
C SER A 811 61.29 -58.85 48.67
N ASP A 812 60.31 -57.95 48.59
CA ASP A 812 58.92 -58.31 48.28
C ASP A 812 58.71 -58.55 46.77
N GLY A 813 59.33 -57.72 45.92
CA GLY A 813 59.33 -57.77 44.47
C GLY A 813 59.73 -56.47 43.79
N TRP A 814 59.65 -55.33 44.48
CA TRP A 814 59.83 -53.99 43.91
C TRP A 814 61.20 -53.37 44.26
N TYR A 815 61.79 -52.60 43.34
CA TYR A 815 63.08 -51.94 43.54
C TYR A 815 62.93 -50.62 44.34
N TRP A 816 64.05 -50.07 44.83
CA TRP A 816 64.09 -48.93 45.79
C TRP A 816 63.43 -47.62 45.31
N PHE A 817 63.07 -47.53 44.03
CA PHE A 817 62.38 -46.42 43.38
C PHE A 817 60.93 -46.74 42.96
N GLN A 818 60.46 -47.99 43.12
CA GLN A 818 59.12 -48.45 42.71
C GLN A 818 58.14 -48.61 43.90
N ASP A 819 58.65 -48.81 45.11
CA ASP A 819 57.80 -48.88 46.32
C ASP A 819 57.71 -47.49 47.00
N CYS A 820 56.48 -46.98 47.11
CA CYS A 820 56.14 -45.77 47.86
C CYS A 820 56.55 -45.86 49.34
N ASN A 821 56.80 -47.06 49.87
CA ASN A 821 57.32 -47.32 51.22
C ASN A 821 58.05 -48.69 51.33
N ASP A 822 59.27 -48.80 50.77
CA ASP A 822 60.30 -49.91 50.77
C ASP A 822 60.65 -50.50 52.17
N THR A 823 59.61 -50.82 52.95
CA THR A 823 59.58 -51.43 54.28
C THR A 823 58.20 -52.02 54.67
N ASN A 824 57.12 -51.87 53.87
CA ASN A 824 55.74 -52.20 54.27
C ASN A 824 54.87 -52.87 53.17
N PRO A 825 54.90 -54.21 53.03
CA PRO A 825 54.27 -54.96 51.92
C PRO A 825 52.74 -55.15 52.08
N GLN A 826 52.00 -54.08 52.38
CA GLN A 826 50.53 -54.02 52.43
C GLN A 826 49.96 -52.74 51.81
N ILE A 827 50.81 -51.86 51.28
CA ILE A 827 50.49 -50.75 50.39
C ILE A 827 51.48 -50.94 49.24
N ASN A 828 51.00 -51.31 48.05
CA ASN A 828 51.84 -51.64 46.89
C ASN A 828 50.97 -51.77 45.61
N PRO A 829 51.59 -51.73 44.41
CA PRO A 829 50.97 -51.84 43.08
C PRO A 829 49.87 -52.87 42.76
N ASP A 830 49.55 -53.84 43.63
CA ASP A 830 48.65 -54.97 43.34
C ASP A 830 47.34 -54.96 44.17
N ILE A 831 46.93 -53.81 44.71
CA ILE A 831 45.66 -53.60 45.45
C ILE A 831 44.58 -53.01 44.51
N VAL A 832 43.32 -52.93 44.95
CA VAL A 832 42.18 -52.40 44.17
C VAL A 832 41.51 -51.25 44.93
N GLU A 833 41.17 -50.18 44.22
CA GLU A 833 40.58 -48.93 44.73
C GLU A 833 39.13 -49.07 45.20
N SER A 834 38.59 -48.02 45.83
CA SER A 834 37.19 -47.93 46.26
C SER A 834 36.81 -46.50 46.72
N LEU A 835 36.28 -45.68 45.81
CA LEU A 835 35.74 -44.29 45.98
C LEU A 835 35.64 -43.78 47.45
N ASP A 836 36.78 -43.51 48.12
CA ASP A 836 36.84 -43.13 49.55
C ASP A 836 37.96 -42.14 49.94
N GLY A 837 38.79 -41.70 49.00
CA GLY A 837 39.77 -40.64 49.17
C GLY A 837 41.17 -41.10 49.61
N ILE A 838 41.55 -42.35 49.36
CA ILE A 838 42.88 -42.90 49.71
C ILE A 838 43.42 -43.78 48.59
N ASP A 839 44.59 -43.42 48.07
CA ASP A 839 45.49 -44.28 47.28
C ASP A 839 45.79 -45.59 48.01
N ASN A 840 45.15 -46.70 47.60
CA ASN A 840 45.35 -48.03 48.19
C ASN A 840 46.40 -48.86 47.42
N ASN A 841 46.65 -48.55 46.14
CA ASN A 841 47.48 -49.32 45.22
C ASN A 841 48.87 -48.70 44.92
N CYS A 842 49.15 -47.47 45.35
CA CYS A 842 50.33 -46.66 44.99
C CYS A 842 50.54 -46.49 43.47
N ARG A 843 49.47 -46.25 42.71
CA ARG A 843 49.48 -45.92 41.28
C ARG A 843 48.47 -44.84 40.94
N ASP A 844 48.93 -43.90 40.11
CA ASP A 844 48.15 -43.00 39.25
C ASP A 844 47.12 -42.05 39.89
N GLY A 845 46.70 -42.26 41.14
CA GLY A 845 45.96 -41.25 41.89
C GLY A 845 45.30 -41.75 43.16
N ILE A 846 44.02 -41.41 43.26
CA ILE A 846 43.09 -41.74 44.32
C ILE A 846 41.77 -42.00 43.60
N ASP A 847 41.17 -43.17 43.82
CA ASP A 847 39.86 -43.53 43.28
C ASP A 847 39.75 -43.56 41.73
N GLU A 848 40.85 -43.82 41.01
CA GLU A 848 40.98 -43.65 39.55
C GLU A 848 40.19 -44.65 38.65
N ASP A 849 39.65 -45.73 39.22
CA ASP A 849 38.92 -46.82 38.52
C ASP A 849 37.55 -46.38 37.91
N PHE A 850 37.20 -45.09 37.97
CA PHE A 850 35.87 -44.53 37.64
C PHE A 850 35.87 -43.53 36.46
N ILE A 851 37.04 -43.21 35.87
CA ILE A 851 37.16 -42.26 34.75
C ILE A 851 36.34 -42.71 33.52
N GLY A 852 35.56 -41.80 32.92
CA GLY A 852 34.96 -42.00 31.59
C GLY A 852 33.72 -42.90 31.56
N GLN A 853 32.91 -42.88 32.62
CA GLN A 853 31.52 -43.33 32.59
C GLN A 853 30.59 -42.12 32.60
N ASP A 854 29.46 -42.30 31.92
CA ASP A 854 28.26 -41.47 31.84
C ASP A 854 27.14 -42.50 32.13
N SER A 855 26.29 -42.24 33.12
CA SER A 855 25.44 -43.26 33.75
C SER A 855 23.93 -43.02 33.60
N ASP A 856 23.53 -41.79 33.27
CA ASP A 856 22.15 -41.29 33.06
C ASP A 856 21.97 -40.59 31.70
N SER A 857 23.05 -40.03 31.13
CA SER A 857 23.20 -39.58 29.75
C SER A 857 22.61 -38.22 29.38
N ASP A 858 22.94 -37.22 30.18
CA ASP A 858 22.97 -35.79 29.78
C ASP A 858 24.22 -35.43 28.93
N GLY A 859 25.38 -36.05 29.21
CA GLY A 859 26.65 -35.79 28.56
C GLY A 859 27.82 -35.47 29.51
N LEU A 860 27.59 -35.40 30.82
CA LEU A 860 28.62 -35.30 31.85
C LEU A 860 29.23 -36.67 32.17
N LEU A 861 30.18 -36.72 33.12
CA LEU A 861 30.90 -37.94 33.50
C LEU A 861 30.91 -38.17 35.02
N ASP A 862 30.58 -39.40 35.44
CA ASP A 862 30.42 -39.88 36.83
C ASP A 862 31.47 -39.31 37.82
N LEU A 863 32.71 -39.19 37.37
CA LEU A 863 33.85 -38.81 38.19
C LEU A 863 34.06 -37.29 38.27
N ASP A 864 33.76 -36.55 37.22
CA ASP A 864 33.88 -35.08 37.18
C ASP A 864 32.70 -34.43 37.88
N GLU A 865 31.51 -34.99 37.72
CA GLU A 865 30.35 -34.72 38.56
C GLU A 865 30.68 -34.89 40.06
N PHE A 866 31.08 -36.09 40.48
CA PHE A 866 31.30 -36.41 41.89
C PHE A 866 32.43 -35.61 42.56
N ASN A 867 33.47 -35.21 41.81
CA ASN A 867 34.64 -34.50 42.37
C ASN A 867 34.64 -32.99 42.15
N ASN A 868 34.12 -32.51 41.01
CA ASN A 868 34.28 -31.12 40.55
C ASN A 868 32.96 -30.35 40.55
N MET A 869 31.86 -30.93 40.05
CA MET A 869 30.58 -30.22 39.87
C MET A 869 29.60 -30.41 41.04
N SER A 870 29.71 -31.50 41.79
CA SER A 870 28.82 -31.90 42.90
C SER A 870 27.39 -32.33 42.52
N THR A 871 27.10 -32.39 41.23
CA THR A 871 25.94 -33.03 40.60
C THR A 871 25.83 -34.52 40.96
N ASN A 872 24.73 -35.18 40.55
CA ASN A 872 24.47 -36.57 40.91
C ASN A 872 24.48 -37.50 39.67
N PRO A 873 25.51 -38.37 39.52
CA PRO A 873 25.72 -39.28 38.37
C PRO A 873 24.65 -40.32 38.00
N PHE A 874 23.41 -40.17 38.48
CA PHE A 874 22.30 -41.08 38.22
C PHE A 874 20.92 -40.37 38.15
N ASP A 875 20.86 -39.04 38.00
CA ASP A 875 19.66 -38.20 37.73
C ASP A 875 20.12 -36.99 36.86
N PRO A 876 19.79 -36.93 35.55
CA PRO A 876 20.37 -36.00 34.56
C PRO A 876 19.66 -34.62 34.53
N ASP A 877 19.24 -34.18 35.71
CA ASP A 877 18.41 -33.00 36.00
C ASP A 877 18.46 -32.85 37.53
N SER A 878 19.55 -32.26 38.02
CA SER A 878 20.00 -32.34 39.42
C SER A 878 19.15 -31.53 40.40
N ASP A 879 18.55 -30.41 39.96
CA ASP A 879 17.73 -29.53 40.81
C ASP A 879 16.25 -29.42 40.39
N ALA A 880 15.88 -29.96 39.21
CA ALA A 880 14.52 -30.14 38.70
C ALA A 880 13.82 -28.89 38.14
N ASP A 881 14.55 -28.02 37.43
CA ASP A 881 14.01 -26.85 36.73
C ASP A 881 13.39 -27.20 35.35
N GLY A 882 14.01 -28.10 34.59
CA GLY A 882 13.57 -28.53 33.25
C GLY A 882 14.69 -28.67 32.20
N LEU A 883 15.90 -28.19 32.47
CA LEU A 883 17.10 -28.39 31.65
C LEU A 883 17.77 -29.74 31.98
N THR A 884 19.03 -29.93 31.58
CA THR A 884 19.86 -31.06 32.00
C THR A 884 21.24 -30.56 32.40
N ASP A 885 21.88 -31.20 33.39
CA ASP A 885 23.19 -30.79 33.91
C ASP A 885 24.25 -30.64 32.81
N GLY A 886 24.13 -31.45 31.75
CA GLY A 886 24.96 -31.39 30.55
C GLY A 886 24.65 -30.20 29.62
N ASP A 887 23.38 -29.90 29.35
CA ASP A 887 23.00 -28.73 28.55
C ASP A 887 23.38 -27.41 29.23
N GLU A 888 23.09 -27.31 30.51
CA GLU A 888 23.48 -26.20 31.37
C GLU A 888 24.99 -25.96 31.35
N TYR A 889 25.79 -26.96 31.70
CA TYR A 889 27.23 -26.78 31.84
C TYR A 889 27.99 -26.65 30.50
N LEU A 890 27.50 -27.28 29.43
CA LEU A 890 28.22 -27.32 28.13
C LEU A 890 27.70 -26.30 27.11
N ASN A 891 26.41 -25.99 27.12
CA ASN A 891 25.77 -25.14 26.11
C ASN A 891 25.41 -23.74 26.65
N LEU A 892 24.90 -23.64 27.89
CA LEU A 892 24.38 -22.40 28.47
C LEU A 892 25.38 -21.68 29.41
N SER A 893 26.26 -22.43 30.07
CA SER A 893 27.18 -21.98 31.14
C SER A 893 26.54 -21.57 32.47
N THR A 894 25.35 -22.09 32.78
CA THR A 894 24.66 -22.01 34.09
C THR A 894 25.27 -22.98 35.13
N ASP A 895 24.79 -22.99 36.38
CA ASP A 895 25.27 -23.91 37.44
C ASP A 895 24.21 -25.01 37.74
N PRO A 896 24.43 -26.29 37.33
CA PRO A 896 23.49 -27.44 37.46
C PRO A 896 23.02 -27.88 38.86
N MET A 897 23.02 -26.96 39.82
CA MET A 897 22.64 -27.14 41.22
C MET A 897 21.91 -25.90 41.78
N ASP A 898 21.75 -24.85 40.98
CA ASP A 898 21.08 -23.59 41.34
C ASP A 898 20.34 -23.02 40.12
N LYS A 899 19.22 -23.68 39.75
CA LYS A 899 18.02 -23.32 38.95
C LYS A 899 17.55 -21.86 38.86
N ASP A 900 18.39 -20.89 39.18
CA ASP A 900 18.14 -19.45 39.36
C ASP A 900 19.53 -18.78 39.26
N SER A 901 20.27 -19.06 38.17
CA SER A 901 21.74 -18.91 38.08
C SER A 901 22.25 -17.49 38.36
N ASP A 902 21.41 -16.48 38.19
CA ASP A 902 21.74 -15.08 38.42
C ASP A 902 21.05 -14.42 39.64
N ASP A 903 20.33 -15.21 40.45
CA ASP A 903 19.72 -14.86 41.76
C ASP A 903 18.51 -13.89 41.63
N ASP A 904 17.87 -13.86 40.45
CA ASP A 904 16.75 -13.01 40.01
C ASP A 904 15.36 -13.48 40.50
N GLY A 905 15.08 -14.79 40.43
CA GLY A 905 13.79 -15.39 40.79
C GLY A 905 12.90 -15.90 39.64
N LEU A 906 13.36 -15.92 38.39
CA LEU A 906 12.91 -16.90 37.39
C LEU A 906 13.51 -18.29 37.70
N GLU A 907 13.44 -19.22 36.75
CA GLU A 907 14.21 -20.47 36.77
C GLU A 907 14.83 -20.64 35.38
N ASP A 908 16.11 -21.05 35.27
CA ASP A 908 16.88 -21.00 34.02
C ASP A 908 16.17 -21.72 32.84
N GLY A 909 15.51 -22.84 33.12
CA GLY A 909 14.68 -23.60 32.19
C GLY A 909 13.33 -22.96 31.86
N VAL A 910 12.83 -22.01 32.66
CA VAL A 910 11.72 -21.11 32.28
C VAL A 910 12.24 -20.03 31.34
N GLU A 911 13.43 -19.50 31.58
CA GLU A 911 14.06 -18.48 30.72
C GLU A 911 14.36 -19.04 29.33
N VAL A 912 15.01 -20.20 29.27
CA VAL A 912 15.40 -20.84 28.00
C VAL A 912 14.21 -21.47 27.25
N LEU A 913 13.12 -21.87 27.93
CA LEU A 913 12.01 -22.64 27.31
C LEU A 913 10.65 -21.93 27.28
N GLU A 914 10.42 -20.86 28.04
CA GLU A 914 9.13 -20.12 28.07
C GLU A 914 9.26 -18.60 27.76
N THR A 915 10.30 -17.89 28.21
CA THR A 915 10.46 -16.42 27.94
C THR A 915 11.50 -16.07 26.86
N PHE A 916 12.43 -16.98 26.56
CA PHE A 916 13.55 -16.83 25.61
C PHE A 916 14.61 -15.78 26.00
N THR A 917 14.85 -15.60 27.29
CA THR A 917 15.87 -14.71 27.87
C THR A 917 17.18 -15.45 28.19
N ASP A 918 18.21 -14.73 28.67
CA ASP A 918 19.58 -15.24 28.89
C ASP A 918 19.82 -15.47 30.40
N PRO A 919 19.80 -16.72 30.92
CA PRO A 919 19.80 -17.06 32.36
C PRO A 919 21.12 -16.75 33.11
N LEU A 920 21.96 -15.91 32.53
CA LEU A 920 23.17 -15.35 33.13
C LEU A 920 23.10 -13.80 33.26
N VAL A 921 21.96 -13.20 32.93
CA VAL A 921 21.74 -11.76 32.80
C VAL A 921 20.39 -11.39 33.43
N PRO A 922 20.36 -10.91 34.71
CA PRO A 922 19.12 -10.75 35.46
C PRO A 922 18.04 -9.97 34.71
N ASP A 923 16.89 -10.62 34.52
CA ASP A 923 15.69 -10.08 33.88
C ASP A 923 14.97 -9.06 34.78
N LEU A 924 15.68 -7.98 35.14
CA LEU A 924 15.25 -7.05 36.18
C LEU A 924 13.85 -6.43 35.91
N ASP A 925 13.23 -6.17 37.05
CA ASP A 925 12.10 -5.27 37.33
C ASP A 925 12.73 -4.07 38.09
N GLU A 926 13.41 -3.16 37.36
CA GLU A 926 14.29 -2.11 37.92
C GLU A 926 13.48 -1.02 38.66
N ASP A 927 12.19 -0.86 38.36
CA ASP A 927 11.28 0.03 39.09
C ASP A 927 10.39 -0.63 40.17
N SER A 928 10.20 -1.95 40.10
CA SER A 928 9.46 -2.79 41.05
C SER A 928 7.93 -2.69 41.00
N ASP A 929 7.32 -2.63 39.81
CA ASP A 929 5.86 -2.69 39.64
C ASP A 929 5.29 -4.13 39.51
N GLY A 930 6.06 -5.05 38.92
CA GLY A 930 5.78 -6.48 38.84
C GLY A 930 5.64 -7.09 37.44
N PHE A 931 5.94 -6.34 36.38
CA PHE A 931 6.40 -6.88 35.10
C PHE A 931 7.93 -7.02 35.09
N ARG A 932 8.55 -7.30 33.94
CA ARG A 932 10.00 -7.35 33.72
C ARG A 932 10.29 -6.76 32.34
N TRP A 933 11.53 -6.31 32.10
CA TRP A 933 11.94 -5.64 30.85
C TRP A 933 11.57 -6.31 29.51
N PHE A 934 11.29 -7.62 29.48
CA PHE A 934 10.86 -8.37 28.28
C PHE A 934 9.32 -8.50 28.16
N GLU A 935 8.57 -8.20 29.21
CA GLU A 935 7.10 -8.13 29.21
C GLU A 935 6.59 -6.71 28.92
N GLU A 936 7.45 -5.68 28.97
CA GLU A 936 7.07 -4.26 28.94
C GLU A 936 7.96 -3.39 28.03
N CYS A 937 7.64 -2.10 27.94
CA CYS A 937 8.26 -1.18 26.98
C CYS A 937 9.11 -0.03 27.59
N ASP A 938 9.10 0.20 28.91
CA ASP A 938 10.10 1.01 29.65
C ASP A 938 10.20 0.63 31.15
N ASP A 939 10.92 -0.47 31.44
CA ASP A 939 11.31 -1.01 32.78
C ASP A 939 11.96 0.02 33.76
N THR A 940 12.16 1.26 33.32
CA THR A 940 12.62 2.35 34.18
C THR A 940 11.50 3.25 34.73
N ASN A 941 10.22 2.95 34.42
CA ASN A 941 9.07 3.78 34.77
C ASN A 941 7.77 2.97 35.10
N PRO A 942 7.31 2.93 36.38
CA PRO A 942 6.29 2.01 36.91
C PRO A 942 4.85 2.47 36.61
N LEU A 943 4.64 2.84 35.35
CA LEU A 943 3.49 3.49 34.74
C LEU A 943 3.43 3.19 33.22
N ILE A 944 4.33 2.35 32.69
CA ILE A 944 4.41 1.93 31.28
C ILE A 944 4.49 0.39 31.28
N ASN A 945 3.35 -0.29 31.35
CA ASN A 945 3.30 -1.76 31.47
C ASN A 945 1.98 -2.34 30.94
N PRO A 946 1.91 -3.64 30.58
CA PRO A 946 0.72 -4.36 30.06
C PRO A 946 -0.58 -4.38 30.91
N SER A 947 -0.77 -3.48 31.87
CA SER A 947 -1.95 -3.45 32.74
C SER A 947 -2.38 -2.08 33.29
N GLU A 948 -1.73 -0.97 32.93
CA GLU A 948 -2.17 0.38 33.34
C GLU A 948 -3.35 0.91 32.50
N ASP A 949 -3.90 2.09 32.86
CA ASP A 949 -4.95 2.79 32.09
C ASP A 949 -4.31 3.99 31.34
N GLU A 950 -4.24 3.91 30.00
CA GLU A 950 -3.80 4.94 29.05
C GLU A 950 -4.09 6.40 29.46
N SER A 951 -3.06 7.27 29.45
CA SER A 951 -3.11 8.61 30.04
C SER A 951 -2.50 9.72 29.18
N TRP A 952 -3.33 10.53 28.49
CA TRP A 952 -2.95 11.46 27.41
C TRP A 952 -1.64 12.24 27.64
N ASN A 953 -0.53 11.68 27.16
CA ASN A 953 0.82 12.14 27.46
C ASN A 953 1.82 11.97 26.31
N GLY A 954 1.47 11.22 25.25
CA GLY A 954 2.35 10.93 24.11
C GLY A 954 3.33 9.79 24.40
N LEU A 955 2.84 8.73 25.03
CA LEU A 955 3.49 7.42 25.19
C LEU A 955 2.48 6.33 24.86
N ASP A 956 3.01 5.14 24.63
CA ASP A 956 2.36 3.88 24.89
C ASP A 956 2.53 3.64 26.42
N ASP A 957 1.46 3.75 27.22
CA ASP A 957 1.46 3.48 28.67
C ASP A 957 1.03 2.03 28.97
N ASP A 958 0.29 1.35 28.07
CA ASP A 958 -0.16 -0.05 28.25
C ASP A 958 0.58 -1.11 27.40
N CYS A 959 1.60 -0.68 26.65
CA CYS A 959 2.52 -1.49 25.84
C CYS A 959 1.82 -2.39 24.79
N ASP A 960 0.76 -1.91 24.14
CA ASP A 960 0.05 -2.62 23.05
C ASP A 960 0.44 -2.16 21.62
N GLU A 961 1.48 -1.32 21.51
CA GLU A 961 2.00 -0.65 20.30
C GLU A 961 1.15 0.53 19.79
N GLN A 962 0.07 0.90 20.50
CA GLN A 962 -0.68 2.14 20.26
C GLN A 962 -0.23 3.26 21.21
N ILE A 963 -0.71 4.50 20.97
CA ILE A 963 -0.31 5.70 21.73
C ILE A 963 -1.54 6.56 21.99
N ASP A 964 -1.83 6.84 23.27
CA ASP A 964 -2.94 7.67 23.71
C ASP A 964 -4.33 7.22 23.17
N GLU A 965 -4.60 5.93 22.96
CA GLU A 965 -5.87 5.45 22.39
C GLU A 965 -6.97 5.26 23.46
N ILE A 966 -8.23 5.17 23.02
CA ILE A 966 -9.43 5.06 23.91
C ILE A 966 -9.67 6.26 24.90
N ILE A 967 -8.73 7.19 25.07
CA ILE A 967 -8.78 8.30 26.06
C ILE A 967 -9.83 9.39 25.76
N ASP A 968 -10.55 9.83 26.80
CA ASP A 968 -11.35 11.07 26.80
C ASP A 968 -10.44 12.32 26.87
N ARG A 969 -9.78 12.67 25.76
CA ARG A 969 -8.94 13.88 25.60
C ARG A 969 -9.65 15.17 26.04
N LEU A 970 -10.99 15.27 25.89
CA LEU A 970 -11.77 16.42 26.35
C LEU A 970 -11.74 16.62 27.87
N ALA A 971 -11.59 15.55 28.67
CA ALA A 971 -11.52 15.65 30.14
C ALA A 971 -10.30 16.47 30.62
N TYR A 972 -9.23 16.50 29.84
CA TYR A 972 -8.01 17.25 30.11
C TYR A 972 -8.08 18.72 29.68
N ILE A 973 -9.06 19.09 28.84
CA ILE A 973 -9.20 20.43 28.28
C ILE A 973 -10.20 21.24 29.11
N SER A 974 -9.77 22.36 29.71
CA SER A 974 -10.67 23.30 30.37
C SER A 974 -10.65 24.68 29.72
N TRP A 975 -11.81 25.30 29.57
CA TRP A 975 -11.97 26.55 28.82
C TRP A 975 -12.68 27.64 29.64
N SER A 976 -12.50 28.88 29.21
CA SER A 976 -13.16 30.04 29.80
C SER A 976 -13.38 31.13 28.75
N PRO A 977 -14.59 31.73 28.67
CA PRO A 977 -15.78 31.49 29.51
C PRO A 977 -16.50 30.16 29.21
N ASP A 978 -17.10 29.52 30.22
CA ASP A 978 -17.93 28.32 30.05
C ASP A 978 -19.42 28.66 29.84
N SER A 979 -19.70 29.52 28.86
CA SER A 979 -21.06 29.95 28.47
C SER A 979 -21.06 30.83 27.22
N ASP A 980 -22.17 30.85 26.49
CA ASP A 980 -22.48 31.86 25.45
C ASP A 980 -22.10 33.29 25.87
N ILE A 981 -21.54 34.05 24.92
CA ILE A 981 -20.92 35.34 25.19
C ILE A 981 -21.75 36.47 24.58
N LEU A 982 -21.99 37.52 25.36
CA LEU A 982 -22.63 38.75 24.92
C LEU A 982 -21.81 39.95 25.38
N LEU A 983 -21.24 40.70 24.43
CA LEU A 983 -20.31 41.81 24.69
C LEU A 983 -20.77 43.08 23.96
N ASN A 984 -20.41 44.26 24.47
CA ASN A 984 -20.57 45.48 23.69
C ASN A 984 -19.37 45.68 22.75
N ALA A 985 -19.62 45.65 21.44
CA ALA A 985 -18.57 45.69 20.41
C ALA A 985 -17.61 46.88 20.52
N THR A 986 -18.05 48.01 21.08
CA THR A 986 -17.29 49.27 21.12
C THR A 986 -16.73 49.62 22.50
N PHE A 987 -16.95 48.77 23.52
CA PHE A 987 -16.51 49.02 24.90
C PHE A 987 -15.89 47.82 25.61
N ASP A 988 -16.30 46.59 25.28
CA ASP A 988 -15.82 45.37 25.94
C ASP A 988 -14.87 44.60 25.01
N ASN A 989 -13.81 44.01 25.58
CA ASN A 989 -12.95 43.07 24.86
C ASN A 989 -13.58 41.67 24.87
N LEU A 990 -13.31 40.89 23.83
CA LEU A 990 -13.47 39.43 23.86
C LEU A 990 -12.15 38.81 24.34
N GLU A 991 -12.21 38.03 25.41
CA GLU A 991 -11.06 37.27 25.94
C GLU A 991 -11.52 35.81 26.10
N LEU A 992 -10.93 34.92 25.30
CA LEU A 992 -11.15 33.48 25.29
C LEU A 992 -9.86 32.75 25.68
N SER A 993 -10.00 31.59 26.31
CA SER A 993 -8.86 30.79 26.75
C SER A 993 -9.19 29.30 26.78
N VAL A 994 -8.23 28.49 26.32
CA VAL A 994 -8.20 27.04 26.47
C VAL A 994 -6.95 26.69 27.29
N VAL A 995 -7.12 25.83 28.28
CA VAL A 995 -6.06 25.36 29.18
C VAL A 995 -6.10 23.83 29.17
N VAL A 996 -5.17 23.23 28.42
CA VAL A 996 -4.88 21.80 28.49
C VAL A 996 -4.13 21.53 29.81
N ASN A 997 -4.66 20.63 30.63
CA ASN A 997 -4.26 20.45 32.04
C ASN A 997 -3.13 19.44 32.26
N LEU A 998 -2.35 19.19 31.21
CA LEU A 998 -1.10 18.44 31.20
C LEU A 998 0.08 19.27 31.75
N THR A 999 1.25 18.70 31.98
CA THR A 999 2.49 19.43 32.30
C THR A 999 3.04 20.18 31.08
N ASP A 1000 4.17 20.86 31.24
CA ASP A 1000 4.86 21.53 30.12
C ASP A 1000 5.72 20.55 29.30
N GLU A 1001 5.94 19.32 29.80
CA GLU A 1001 6.81 18.29 29.23
C GLU A 1001 5.99 17.33 28.35
N GLU A 1002 4.87 16.82 28.86
CA GLU A 1002 3.79 16.16 28.09
C GLU A 1002 3.39 16.99 26.84
N LYS A 1003 3.26 18.31 27.00
CA LYS A 1003 2.91 19.24 25.90
C LYS A 1003 3.99 19.40 24.83
N GLU A 1004 5.25 19.19 25.17
CA GLU A 1004 6.36 19.26 24.21
C GLU A 1004 6.50 17.93 23.45
N ARG A 1005 6.17 16.80 24.09
CA ARG A 1005 6.10 15.46 23.47
C ARG A 1005 4.90 15.32 22.52
N LEU A 1006 3.68 15.66 22.96
CA LEU A 1006 2.44 15.66 22.17
C LEU A 1006 2.37 16.72 21.04
N GLY A 1007 3.41 17.53 20.83
CA GLY A 1007 3.44 18.57 19.78
C GLY A 1007 2.33 19.64 19.83
N LEU A 1008 1.57 19.72 20.93
CA LEU A 1008 0.19 20.24 20.96
C LEU A 1008 -0.01 21.60 20.28
N SER A 1009 -0.77 21.58 19.20
CA SER A 1009 -1.21 22.78 18.49
C SER A 1009 -2.55 23.28 19.05
N ILE A 1010 -2.73 24.62 19.06
CA ILE A 1010 -4.02 25.24 19.36
C ILE A 1010 -4.29 26.31 18.31
N VAL A 1011 -5.37 26.14 17.54
CA VAL A 1011 -5.77 27.03 16.44
C VAL A 1011 -7.18 27.56 16.71
N TRP A 1012 -7.36 28.88 16.59
CA TRP A 1012 -8.65 29.53 16.72
C TRP A 1012 -9.24 29.81 15.35
N LEU A 1013 -10.52 29.49 15.18
CA LEU A 1013 -11.29 29.77 13.98
C LEU A 1013 -12.54 30.58 14.33
N ARG A 1014 -13.00 31.39 13.37
CA ARG A 1014 -14.29 32.11 13.40
C ARG A 1014 -15.02 31.77 12.12
N ASN A 1015 -16.14 31.06 12.22
CA ASN A 1015 -16.87 30.48 11.08
C ASN A 1015 -15.88 29.85 10.07
N ASN A 1016 -15.11 28.85 10.53
CA ASN A 1016 -14.08 28.10 9.79
C ASN A 1016 -12.89 28.91 9.23
N THR A 1017 -12.81 30.23 9.43
CA THR A 1017 -11.63 31.04 9.08
C THR A 1017 -10.66 31.13 10.26
N ILE A 1018 -9.37 30.82 10.08
CA ILE A 1018 -8.35 30.94 11.15
C ILE A 1018 -8.18 32.42 11.58
N ILE A 1019 -8.22 32.67 12.89
CA ILE A 1019 -8.10 34.01 13.51
C ILE A 1019 -6.89 34.17 14.45
N GLY A 1020 -6.19 33.08 14.79
CA GLY A 1020 -4.97 33.11 15.63
C GLY A 1020 -4.62 31.76 16.25
N ASN A 1021 -3.47 31.66 16.90
CA ASN A 1021 -2.94 30.40 17.46
C ASN A 1021 -2.50 30.57 18.92
N GLY A 1022 -2.43 29.46 19.67
CA GLY A 1022 -1.99 29.39 21.07
C GLY A 1022 -3.15 29.40 22.09
N SER A 1023 -2.86 29.23 23.38
CA SER A 1023 -3.87 28.96 24.43
C SER A 1023 -4.85 30.09 24.76
N THR A 1024 -4.68 31.30 24.20
CA THR A 1024 -5.58 32.44 24.47
C THR A 1024 -5.83 33.27 23.22
N PHE A 1025 -7.10 33.55 22.92
CA PHE A 1025 -7.50 34.52 21.89
C PHE A 1025 -8.08 35.77 22.54
N SER A 1026 -7.58 36.95 22.15
CA SER A 1026 -8.06 38.24 22.66
C SER A 1026 -8.32 39.24 21.54
N GLU A 1027 -9.56 39.70 21.41
CA GLU A 1027 -9.96 40.74 20.47
C GLU A 1027 -10.35 42.01 21.25
N ALA A 1028 -9.69 43.12 20.92
CA ALA A 1028 -9.93 44.40 21.58
C ALA A 1028 -11.23 45.06 21.08
N ALA A 1029 -11.91 45.81 21.96
CA ALA A 1029 -13.10 46.58 21.60
C ALA A 1029 -12.90 47.42 20.31
N TRP A 1030 -13.83 47.27 19.37
CA TRP A 1030 -13.74 47.80 18.02
C TRP A 1030 -13.95 49.32 17.98
N ASN A 1031 -13.00 50.03 17.35
CA ASN A 1031 -13.06 51.48 17.19
C ASN A 1031 -13.68 51.87 15.83
N CYS A 1032 -14.96 52.20 15.84
CA CYS A 1032 -15.71 52.56 14.64
C CYS A 1032 -15.19 53.82 13.90
N ASP A 1033 -14.39 54.68 14.55
CA ASP A 1033 -13.73 55.82 13.89
C ASP A 1033 -12.58 55.42 12.94
N ASN A 1034 -12.04 54.19 13.06
CA ASN A 1034 -10.89 53.71 12.26
C ASN A 1034 -10.92 52.18 12.11
N GLN A 1035 -11.70 51.70 11.14
CA GLN A 1035 -11.87 50.27 10.82
C GLN A 1035 -10.78 49.81 9.85
N SER A 1036 -10.21 48.61 10.05
CA SER A 1036 -9.16 48.03 9.18
C SER A 1036 -9.10 46.50 9.17
N ALA A 1037 -10.18 45.84 9.58
CA ALA A 1037 -10.37 44.39 9.52
C ALA A 1037 -11.89 44.12 9.49
N ASP A 1038 -12.30 43.04 8.82
CA ASP A 1038 -13.62 42.99 8.18
C ASP A 1038 -14.78 42.80 9.15
N LEU A 1039 -14.59 42.01 10.23
CA LEU A 1039 -15.57 41.95 11.32
C LEU A 1039 -15.80 43.33 11.95
N GLY A 1040 -14.76 44.15 12.07
CA GLY A 1040 -14.86 45.53 12.56
C GLY A 1040 -15.69 46.42 11.65
N ILE A 1041 -15.66 46.18 10.34
CA ILE A 1041 -16.51 46.88 9.36
C ILE A 1041 -17.97 46.40 9.50
N ILE A 1042 -18.19 45.09 9.61
CA ILE A 1042 -19.53 44.50 9.77
C ILE A 1042 -20.20 45.00 11.07
N LEU A 1043 -19.50 44.91 12.21
CA LEU A 1043 -19.99 45.38 13.51
C LEU A 1043 -20.30 46.88 13.49
N CYS A 1044 -19.35 47.72 13.08
CA CYS A 1044 -19.51 49.17 13.12
C CYS A 1044 -20.47 49.76 12.07
N ASN A 1045 -21.03 48.96 11.16
CA ASN A 1045 -22.13 49.37 10.29
C ASN A 1045 -23.52 48.93 10.82
N HIS A 1046 -23.59 48.23 11.95
CA HIS A 1046 -24.82 47.77 12.58
C HIS A 1046 -25.21 48.60 13.83
N ASP A 1047 -26.49 48.59 14.20
CA ASP A 1047 -27.02 49.21 15.43
C ASP A 1047 -27.92 48.19 16.16
N GLY A 1048 -27.56 47.81 17.38
CA GLY A 1048 -28.20 46.75 18.16
C GLY A 1048 -27.44 45.43 18.13
N PHE A 1049 -28.14 44.33 18.42
CA PHE A 1049 -27.56 42.98 18.52
C PHE A 1049 -27.27 42.38 17.14
N ILE A 1050 -26.10 41.74 17.01
CA ILE A 1050 -25.65 41.03 15.81
C ILE A 1050 -24.81 39.81 16.22
N GLY A 1051 -24.81 38.76 15.40
CA GLY A 1051 -24.30 37.42 15.74
C GLY A 1051 -25.44 36.44 16.08
N PRO A 1052 -25.12 35.26 16.68
CA PRO A 1052 -23.80 34.86 17.13
C PRO A 1052 -22.83 34.55 15.98
N TRP A 1053 -21.55 34.83 16.19
CA TRP A 1053 -20.47 34.17 15.45
C TRP A 1053 -20.07 32.90 16.20
N ILE A 1054 -19.74 31.86 15.45
CA ILE A 1054 -19.16 30.64 15.99
C ILE A 1054 -17.66 30.87 16.05
N ILE A 1055 -17.08 30.83 17.25
CA ILE A 1055 -15.63 30.84 17.44
C ILE A 1055 -15.25 29.52 18.10
N SER A 1056 -14.38 28.77 17.46
CA SER A 1056 -13.91 27.48 17.95
C SER A 1056 -12.40 27.52 18.14
N ALA A 1057 -11.92 26.91 19.22
CA ALA A 1057 -10.52 26.50 19.34
C ALA A 1057 -10.45 25.01 19.04
N ILE A 1058 -9.60 24.64 18.08
CA ILE A 1058 -9.11 23.29 17.90
C ILE A 1058 -7.89 23.12 18.79
N VAL A 1059 -7.86 22.05 19.58
CA VAL A 1059 -6.66 21.52 20.22
C VAL A 1059 -6.33 20.22 19.51
N SER A 1060 -5.11 20.06 19.02
CA SER A 1060 -4.70 18.88 18.24
C SER A 1060 -3.29 18.47 18.60
N ASP A 1061 -3.12 17.18 18.90
CA ASP A 1061 -1.86 16.47 19.10
C ASP A 1061 -1.29 15.91 17.78
N GLY A 1062 -2.05 16.00 16.68
CA GLY A 1062 -1.73 15.37 15.40
C GLY A 1062 -2.42 14.02 15.17
N VAL A 1063 -3.05 13.45 16.21
CA VAL A 1063 -3.82 12.19 16.15
C VAL A 1063 -5.33 12.48 16.21
N GLN A 1064 -5.77 13.40 17.07
CA GLN A 1064 -7.20 13.74 17.20
C GLN A 1064 -7.48 15.23 17.47
N ASP A 1065 -8.32 15.82 16.63
CA ASP A 1065 -8.80 17.20 16.73
C ASP A 1065 -9.92 17.35 17.77
N MET A 1066 -9.69 18.18 18.80
CA MET A 1066 -10.64 18.44 19.88
C MET A 1066 -11.20 19.87 19.83
N TYR A 1067 -12.51 19.97 19.59
CA TYR A 1067 -13.22 21.24 19.35
C TYR A 1067 -13.85 21.85 20.60
N VAL A 1068 -13.40 23.05 20.99
CA VAL A 1068 -14.03 23.88 22.03
C VAL A 1068 -14.71 25.09 21.38
N THR A 1069 -16.04 25.18 21.47
CA THR A 1069 -16.84 26.15 20.69
C THR A 1069 -17.61 27.16 21.54
N TRP A 1070 -17.56 28.43 21.13
CA TRP A 1070 -18.28 29.56 21.70
C TRP A 1070 -19.23 30.22 20.70
N TYR A 1071 -20.43 30.57 21.17
CA TYR A 1071 -21.35 31.46 20.47
C TYR A 1071 -21.17 32.89 20.97
N VAL A 1072 -20.58 33.77 20.15
CA VAL A 1072 -20.26 35.16 20.51
C VAL A 1072 -21.21 36.13 19.81
N SER A 1073 -22.09 36.76 20.60
CA SER A 1073 -22.98 37.83 20.16
C SER A 1073 -22.45 39.20 20.58
N TYR A 1074 -22.69 40.22 19.76
CA TYR A 1074 -22.23 41.58 20.00
C TYR A 1074 -23.42 42.56 20.02
N GLU A 1075 -23.44 43.49 20.99
CA GLU A 1075 -24.31 44.67 20.99
C GLU A 1075 -23.52 45.90 20.50
N VAL A 1076 -23.97 46.51 19.40
CA VAL A 1076 -23.37 47.73 18.83
C VAL A 1076 -24.27 48.93 19.14
N TRP A 1077 -23.69 50.07 19.54
CA TRP A 1077 -24.46 51.28 19.86
C TRP A 1077 -23.80 52.57 19.37
N HIS A 1078 -24.43 53.22 18.39
CA HIS A 1078 -24.00 54.54 17.93
C HIS A 1078 -24.65 55.68 18.74
N PRO A 1079 -23.86 56.57 19.38
CA PRO A 1079 -24.40 57.78 20.01
C PRO A 1079 -24.94 58.74 18.93
N PRO A 1080 -26.22 59.16 18.99
CA PRO A 1080 -26.80 60.02 17.96
C PRO A 1080 -26.14 61.40 17.91
N GLU A 1081 -25.85 61.89 16.70
CA GLU A 1081 -25.05 63.11 16.48
C GLU A 1081 -25.53 64.33 17.30
N PRO A 1082 -24.60 65.09 17.91
CA PRO A 1082 -24.94 66.26 18.71
C PRO A 1082 -25.45 67.41 17.83
N VAL A 1083 -26.74 67.72 17.94
CA VAL A 1083 -27.39 68.82 17.22
C VAL A 1083 -26.67 70.15 17.47
N VAL A 1084 -25.92 70.61 16.47
CA VAL A 1084 -25.23 71.91 16.48
C VAL A 1084 -26.25 73.03 16.72
N LYS A 1085 -25.95 73.88 17.71
CA LYS A 1085 -26.69 75.12 17.99
C LYS A 1085 -25.73 76.28 18.13
N ASP A 1086 -26.18 77.41 17.61
CA ASP A 1086 -25.41 78.63 17.52
C ASP A 1086 -25.10 79.29 18.87
N GLU A 1087 -24.01 80.05 18.82
CA GLU A 1087 -23.77 81.30 19.54
C GLU A 1087 -23.49 81.32 21.06
N GLU A 1088 -22.41 82.08 21.33
CA GLU A 1088 -22.20 83.00 22.45
C GLU A 1088 -21.72 82.51 23.84
N THR A 1089 -20.52 83.04 24.13
CA THR A 1089 -20.08 83.72 25.38
C THR A 1089 -19.45 82.93 26.53
N GLU A 1090 -18.25 83.44 26.88
CA GLU A 1090 -17.73 83.70 28.22
C GLU A 1090 -17.58 82.55 29.24
N ASP A 1091 -16.55 82.50 30.08
CA ASP A 1091 -15.17 83.03 30.13
C ASP A 1091 -14.56 82.43 31.42
N ALA A 1092 -13.27 82.66 31.70
CA ALA A 1092 -12.61 82.37 33.00
C ALA A 1092 -12.50 80.87 33.40
N SER A 1093 -11.51 80.43 34.20
CA SER A 1093 -10.31 81.06 34.78
C SER A 1093 -9.37 79.96 35.28
N SER A 1094 -8.07 80.29 35.47
CA SER A 1094 -7.05 79.54 36.25
C SER A 1094 -6.72 78.12 35.74
N ASP A 1095 -5.55 77.79 35.19
CA ASP A 1095 -4.19 78.37 35.31
C ASP A 1095 -3.59 78.27 36.74
N PHE A 1096 -2.31 77.85 36.84
CA PHE A 1096 -1.46 77.69 38.07
C PHE A 1096 -1.84 76.53 39.06
N ASP A 1097 -0.90 75.82 39.71
CA ASP A 1097 0.57 75.73 39.53
C ASP A 1097 1.23 74.49 40.20
N VAL A 1098 2.48 74.24 39.78
CA VAL A 1098 3.64 73.62 40.48
C VAL A 1098 3.53 73.36 42.00
N THR A 1099 3.98 72.16 42.45
CA THR A 1099 5.13 72.05 43.39
C THR A 1099 5.74 70.65 43.56
N THR A 1100 7.07 70.58 43.47
CA THR A 1100 7.90 69.46 43.96
C THR A 1100 8.07 69.55 45.48
N ASN A 1101 7.88 68.43 46.21
CA ASN A 1101 8.46 68.12 47.53
C ASN A 1101 8.30 66.60 47.74
N GLN A 1102 9.33 65.75 47.78
CA GLN A 1102 10.42 65.65 48.79
C GLN A 1102 9.94 65.81 50.24
N ILE A 1103 9.95 64.72 51.04
CA ILE A 1103 10.42 64.66 52.46
C ILE A 1103 10.13 63.27 53.09
N LEU A 1104 11.12 62.74 53.85
CA LEU A 1104 11.11 61.54 54.73
C LEU A 1104 10.80 60.17 54.06
N PHE A 1105 11.61 59.09 54.11
CA PHE A 1105 12.52 58.45 55.10
C PHE A 1105 11.88 57.73 56.30
N LEU A 1106 12.21 56.43 56.40
CA LEU A 1106 12.31 55.55 57.60
C LEU A 1106 11.00 55.21 58.33
N GLY A 1107 10.75 53.98 58.80
CA GLY A 1107 11.50 52.71 58.78
C GLY A 1107 10.60 51.58 59.34
N LEU A 1108 11.03 50.33 59.57
CA LEU A 1108 12.39 49.78 59.61
C LEU A 1108 12.36 48.24 59.44
N GLY A 1109 13.24 47.69 58.60
CA GLY A 1109 14.06 46.53 58.96
C GLY A 1109 13.79 45.17 58.27
N VAL A 1110 14.80 44.30 58.11
CA VAL A 1110 16.23 44.42 58.46
C VAL A 1110 17.09 43.46 57.61
N LEU A 1111 18.11 44.01 56.92
CA LEU A 1111 19.36 43.35 56.43
C LEU A 1111 19.22 42.15 55.44
N ILE A 1112 20.25 41.72 54.71
CA ILE A 1112 21.69 42.10 54.70
C ILE A 1112 22.13 42.31 53.23
N VAL A 1113 22.72 43.46 52.87
CA VAL A 1113 24.18 43.64 52.68
C VAL A 1113 24.71 42.78 51.51
N ILE A 1114 24.73 43.31 50.28
CA ILE A 1114 25.84 44.13 49.71
C ILE A 1114 27.05 43.29 49.29
N LEU A 1115 27.35 43.27 47.98
CA LEU A 1115 28.67 43.68 47.46
C LEU A 1115 28.69 43.78 45.92
N LEU A 1116 28.68 45.01 45.37
CA LEU A 1116 29.54 45.36 44.22
C LEU A 1116 29.78 46.87 44.01
N VAL A 1117 29.93 47.64 45.10
CA VAL A 1117 30.57 48.97 45.02
C VAL A 1117 31.55 49.15 46.18
N MET A 1118 32.85 49.14 45.87
CA MET A 1118 33.75 50.22 46.34
C MET A 1118 35.02 50.31 45.50
N LEU A 1119 35.29 51.52 45.01
CA LEU A 1119 36.43 51.84 44.16
C LEU A 1119 37.72 52.03 44.99
N ILE A 1120 38.81 51.46 44.47
CA ILE A 1120 40.18 52.02 44.46
C ILE A 1120 40.75 52.53 45.80
N SER A 1121 41.76 51.81 46.32
CA SER A 1121 42.92 52.47 46.94
C SER A 1121 44.21 51.65 46.75
N GLY A 1122 45.35 52.34 46.65
CA GLY A 1122 46.63 51.74 46.24
C GLY A 1122 47.26 50.82 47.30
N GLY A 1123 47.66 49.61 46.88
CA GLY A 1123 48.12 48.55 47.78
C GLY A 1123 49.54 48.68 48.34
N LYS A 1124 49.98 47.65 49.08
CA LYS A 1124 51.35 47.45 49.59
C LYS A 1124 51.68 45.97 49.80
N LYS A 1125 52.75 45.50 49.15
CA LYS A 1125 53.58 44.34 49.52
C LYS A 1125 54.56 44.74 50.65
N PRO A 1126 55.39 43.84 51.26
CA PRO A 1126 55.35 42.38 51.52
C PRO A 1126 55.57 42.14 53.06
N PRO A 1127 56.24 41.09 53.65
CA PRO A 1127 56.78 39.80 53.15
C PRO A 1127 56.58 38.52 54.03
N LYS A 1128 56.99 37.35 53.48
CA LYS A 1128 57.67 36.14 54.04
C LYS A 1128 57.60 35.82 55.57
N ALA A 1129 57.60 34.56 56.05
CA ALA A 1129 58.14 33.29 55.50
C ALA A 1129 57.60 32.01 56.20
N GLU A 1130 57.61 30.86 55.47
CA GLU A 1130 58.03 29.47 55.87
C GLU A 1130 57.39 28.75 57.10
N GLN A 1131 57.28 27.41 57.19
CA GLN A 1131 57.98 26.30 56.49
C GLN A 1131 57.26 24.91 56.56
N SER A 1132 57.46 24.03 55.54
CA SER A 1132 57.48 22.52 55.60
C SER A 1132 56.16 21.70 55.72
N VAL A 1133 55.96 20.44 55.22
CA VAL A 1133 56.71 19.50 54.31
C VAL A 1133 55.88 18.20 53.93
N PHE A 1134 56.21 17.52 52.80
CA PHE A 1134 55.78 16.17 52.28
C PHE A 1134 54.29 15.93 51.81
N VAL A 1135 53.91 14.96 50.94
CA VAL A 1135 54.38 14.53 49.56
C VAL A 1135 53.54 13.35 48.93
N ASN A 1136 53.04 13.52 47.68
CA ASN A 1136 52.89 12.55 46.51
C ASN A 1136 52.16 11.16 46.68
N PRO A 1137 51.66 10.42 45.63
CA PRO A 1137 51.54 10.61 44.15
C PRO A 1137 50.10 10.93 43.63
N ARG A 1138 49.84 11.58 42.48
CA ARG A 1138 49.99 11.30 41.00
C ARG A 1138 48.87 10.42 40.40
N TYR A 1139 48.39 10.64 39.15
CA TYR A 1139 48.87 11.46 38.01
C TYR A 1139 47.77 12.39 37.43
N GLU A 1140 48.15 13.42 36.66
CA GLU A 1140 47.26 14.34 35.92
C GLU A 1140 47.63 14.41 34.41
N PRO A 1141 46.70 14.75 33.50
CA PRO A 1141 46.99 15.01 32.08
C PRO A 1141 47.40 16.46 31.81
N MET A 1142 48.36 16.68 30.90
CA MET A 1142 48.61 17.98 30.25
C MET A 1142 49.30 17.79 28.89
N GLY A 1143 48.69 18.28 27.81
CA GLY A 1143 49.35 18.47 26.51
C GLY A 1143 50.01 19.85 26.39
N ASN A 1144 51.05 20.00 25.55
CA ASN A 1144 51.43 21.32 25.05
C ASN A 1144 52.27 21.35 23.76
N GLN A 1145 51.88 22.28 22.88
CA GLN A 1145 52.59 22.96 21.79
C GLN A 1145 54.05 22.57 21.45
N TYR A 1146 54.26 22.03 20.23
CA TYR A 1146 55.53 22.18 19.48
C TYR A 1146 55.31 22.45 17.97
N SER A 1147 54.60 23.53 17.66
CA SER A 1147 54.43 24.01 16.28
C SER A 1147 55.70 24.73 15.76
N SER A 1148 56.65 24.03 15.12
CA SER A 1148 57.57 24.59 14.08
C SER A 1148 58.66 23.62 13.56
N VAL A 1149 58.32 22.78 12.58
CA VAL A 1149 59.31 22.13 11.68
C VAL A 1149 58.81 22.23 10.23
N PRO A 1150 59.65 22.54 9.21
CA PRO A 1150 59.20 22.70 7.82
C PRO A 1150 58.97 21.37 7.08
N GLY A 1151 58.19 21.42 5.99
CA GLY A 1151 57.78 20.28 5.18
C GLY A 1151 58.86 19.62 4.30
N ALA A 1152 58.45 18.54 3.63
CA ALA A 1152 59.33 17.51 3.06
C ALA A 1152 59.96 17.83 1.68
N PRO A 1153 61.09 17.18 1.34
CA PRO A 1153 61.47 16.85 -0.03
C PRO A 1153 60.82 15.53 -0.49
N SER A 1154 60.49 15.40 -1.78
CA SER A 1154 59.75 14.27 -2.35
C SER A 1154 60.57 13.37 -3.31
N LEU A 1155 59.90 12.34 -3.85
CA LEU A 1155 60.30 11.37 -4.91
C LEU A 1155 61.04 10.09 -4.44
N PRO A 1156 60.84 8.92 -5.10
CA PRO A 1156 59.77 8.48 -6.03
C PRO A 1156 59.07 7.15 -5.60
N PRO A 1157 57.94 6.74 -6.24
CA PRO A 1157 57.23 5.47 -5.94
C PRO A 1157 57.89 4.24 -6.59
N PRO A 1158 57.56 3.01 -6.11
CA PRO A 1158 56.95 1.99 -6.99
C PRO A 1158 55.78 1.21 -6.25
N PRO A 1159 55.36 -0.04 -6.57
CA PRO A 1159 53.94 -0.38 -6.83
C PRO A 1159 53.32 -1.41 -5.86
N GLY A 1160 52.04 -1.83 -5.95
CA GLY A 1160 50.95 -1.34 -6.82
C GLY A 1160 50.38 -2.35 -7.83
N ALA A 1161 49.45 -3.20 -7.38
CA ALA A 1161 48.47 -4.01 -8.13
C ALA A 1161 47.39 -4.47 -7.09
N PHE A 1162 46.13 -4.89 -7.36
CA PHE A 1162 45.57 -5.72 -8.44
C PHE A 1162 46.19 -7.14 -8.47
N LYS A 1163 45.46 -8.23 -8.73
CA LYS A 1163 44.12 -8.44 -9.30
C LYS A 1163 43.45 -9.59 -8.54
N GLN A 1164 42.13 -9.69 -8.55
CA GLN A 1164 41.38 -10.57 -9.45
C GLN A 1164 41.99 -11.98 -9.65
N TRP A 1165 41.24 -13.08 -9.54
CA TRP A 1165 39.78 -13.13 -9.79
C TRP A 1165 38.92 -12.38 -8.75
#